data_AF-A0A951D777-F1
#
_entry.id   AF-A0A951D777-F1
#
_cell.length_a   1.000
_cell.length_b   1.000
_cell.length_c   1.000
_cell.angle_alpha   90.00
_cell.angle_beta   90.00
_cell.angle_gamma   90.00
#
_symmetry.space_group_name_H-M   'P 1'
#
loop_
_entity.id
_entity.type
_entity.pdbx_description
1 polymer ?
#
loop_
_entity_poly.entity_id
_entity_poly.type
_entity_poly.pdbx_seq_one_letter_code
_entity_poly.pdbx_strand_id
1 'polypeptide(L)'
;MSARILRTAIRPLVLVAASAILGGLAAAPALANVTINVNTPNDDLTPGDGTCSLREAIAFANGITEFDCATVPTPSGTTTIKLPANSSHYFLGAMGELALTGVFGPVVIEGTGVGPLGTTIDAAHNDRVLLVEQGANVSITGLTITGGIPRPSGCPAGGPGCPGTAGGGVANEGVLTLTNVAVTGNTAGNGGTGAIGPGGCAEPGGAGGGGGGIANAGTLTMTGVTVSGNAAGAGGAYPSAGSCFFQAGGAGGAGGGILNLGTLKAFSSTISNNSAGAGGSGYLACGFFGGAGGAGGGIDNTGTLSLDSSTVSGNSAGSARSVASGGDGAVGGAGGGIASTAGSLTVSASTISGNTAGAGGSANSGCGVLPGSGGAGGGIDSTAALTMLNSTIASNTSGAGATGCTPSHGCYGGASGGAGGGIAHASGNATLTNLTIAGNSSGSGGTGASNGSAGAGSQLDVASGLLYEANTIIQGGCAGKINDAGGNLQSAGSGCQGAVGNAELGALQGNGGPTQTMAPGSGSAAIDQIPANPASCPATDQRGFIRPDGESICDAGAFETGARPFILCIRCVAGLTLAPHFFGLTLHGTKTRGATVISVLHKPRVLVLLVRRIVRHHRLTLVGLVRLGQHRAGRSTAHWNLRVGGRLLAPGSYQIVMYALDNGNVLSLPARPGARTLVVFANGKVRTRR
;
A
#
# COMPACT_ATOMS: atom_id res chain seq x y z
N MET A 1 42.27 -27.86 -57.62
CA MET A 1 40.99 -27.25 -57.19
C MET A 1 41.21 -26.56 -55.86
N SER A 2 41.50 -25.25 -55.86
CA SER A 2 41.83 -24.52 -54.64
C SER A 2 41.57 -23.01 -54.78
N ALA A 3 41.16 -22.44 -53.65
CA ALA A 3 41.38 -21.08 -53.15
C ALA A 3 40.47 -19.90 -53.58
N ARG A 4 39.87 -19.32 -52.52
CA ARG A 4 39.31 -17.98 -52.32
C ARG A 4 40.14 -16.84 -52.94
N ILE A 5 39.50 -15.72 -53.29
CA ILE A 5 39.97 -14.34 -53.02
C ILE A 5 38.78 -13.36 -52.93
N LEU A 6 38.89 -12.49 -51.93
CA LEU A 6 38.06 -11.36 -51.53
C LEU A 6 38.27 -10.15 -52.47
N ARG A 7 37.22 -9.42 -52.90
CA ARG A 7 37.33 -8.00 -53.30
C ARG A 7 36.08 -7.20 -52.96
N THR A 8 36.31 -6.14 -52.18
CA THR A 8 35.40 -5.07 -51.76
C THR A 8 35.27 -3.96 -52.82
N ALA A 9 34.15 -3.22 -52.68
CA ALA A 9 33.83 -1.86 -53.14
C ALA A 9 33.24 -1.67 -54.56
N ILE A 10 32.03 -1.10 -54.62
CA ILE A 10 31.72 0.28 -55.09
C ILE A 10 30.20 0.54 -54.92
N ARG A 11 29.84 1.66 -54.29
CA ARG A 11 28.47 2.21 -54.18
C ARG A 11 28.04 2.85 -55.52
N PRO A 12 26.73 2.88 -55.85
CA PRO A 12 26.16 4.00 -56.58
C PRO A 12 25.19 4.82 -55.72
N LEU A 13 25.37 6.12 -55.89
CA LEU A 13 24.62 7.26 -55.41
C LEU A 13 23.23 7.27 -56.10
N VAL A 14 22.13 7.31 -55.33
CA VAL A 14 20.81 7.69 -55.87
C VAL A 14 20.43 9.03 -55.25
N LEU A 15 20.39 10.04 -56.12
CA LEU A 15 19.87 11.37 -55.91
C LEU A 15 18.37 11.27 -55.56
N VAL A 16 17.96 11.76 -54.39
CA VAL A 16 16.55 12.12 -54.14
C VAL A 16 16.47 13.64 -54.09
N ALA A 17 15.67 14.19 -55.00
CA ALA A 17 15.44 15.61 -55.14
C ALA A 17 14.81 16.21 -53.88
N ALA A 18 15.45 17.24 -53.32
CA ALA A 18 14.88 18.08 -52.28
C ALA A 18 13.95 19.11 -52.94
N SER A 19 12.65 18.82 -53.00
CA SER A 19 11.64 19.85 -53.23
C SER A 19 11.37 20.57 -51.91
N ALA A 20 11.75 21.85 -51.85
CA ALA A 20 11.46 22.74 -50.74
C ALA A 20 9.94 22.99 -50.65
N ILE A 21 9.26 22.27 -49.77
CA ILE A 21 7.96 22.70 -49.23
C ILE A 21 8.29 23.63 -48.06
N LEU A 22 8.34 24.93 -48.32
CA LEU A 22 8.26 25.96 -47.30
C LEU A 22 6.80 26.04 -46.79
N GLY A 23 6.31 24.94 -46.23
CA GLY A 23 5.09 24.92 -45.44
C GLY A 23 5.49 25.34 -44.04
N GLY A 24 5.02 26.52 -43.60
CA GLY A 24 5.31 27.02 -42.27
C GLY A 24 5.06 25.94 -41.24
N LEU A 25 6.09 25.56 -40.46
CA LEU A 25 5.87 24.97 -39.16
C LEU A 25 5.12 26.03 -38.36
N ALA A 26 3.79 26.01 -38.41
CA ALA A 26 2.99 26.60 -37.36
C ALA A 26 3.47 25.91 -36.08
N ALA A 27 4.10 26.68 -35.20
CA ALA A 27 4.37 26.20 -33.85
C ALA A 27 3.04 25.64 -33.33
N ALA A 28 3.03 24.36 -32.95
CA ALA A 28 1.85 23.78 -32.32
C ALA A 28 1.42 24.73 -31.20
N PRO A 29 0.13 25.14 -31.14
CA PRO A 29 -0.31 26.12 -30.16
C PRO A 29 0.14 25.65 -28.78
N ALA A 30 0.80 26.55 -28.04
CA ALA A 30 1.28 26.22 -26.71
C ALA A 30 0.08 25.83 -25.85
N LEU A 31 0.13 24.63 -25.27
CA LEU A 31 -0.90 24.12 -24.37
C LEU A 31 -1.12 25.13 -23.23
N ALA A 32 -2.35 25.64 -23.08
CA ALA A 32 -2.66 26.63 -22.05
C ALA A 32 -3.01 25.93 -20.75
N ASN A 33 -2.16 26.09 -19.72
CA ASN A 33 -2.47 25.63 -18.38
C ASN A 33 -3.55 26.53 -17.76
N VAL A 34 -4.54 25.93 -17.12
CA VAL A 34 -5.66 26.64 -16.47
C VAL A 34 -5.61 26.39 -14.97
N THR A 35 -5.90 27.41 -14.15
CA THR A 35 -6.08 27.26 -12.70
C THR A 35 -7.50 27.68 -12.33
N ILE A 36 -8.24 26.78 -11.70
CA ILE A 36 -9.60 26.98 -11.20
C ILE A 36 -9.54 27.10 -9.69
N ASN A 37 -10.19 28.11 -9.13
CA ASN A 37 -10.35 28.26 -7.68
C ASN A 37 -11.81 27.96 -7.34
N VAL A 38 -12.05 26.78 -6.77
CA VAL A 38 -13.39 26.40 -6.29
C VAL A 38 -13.79 27.34 -5.18
N ASN A 39 -14.97 27.96 -5.27
CA ASN A 39 -15.40 29.02 -4.34
C ASN A 39 -16.64 28.64 -3.52
N THR A 40 -17.28 27.50 -3.83
CA THR A 40 -18.40 26.95 -3.06
C THR A 40 -18.14 25.50 -2.64
N PRO A 41 -18.51 25.09 -1.41
CA PRO A 41 -18.46 23.69 -0.99
C PRO A 41 -19.66 22.87 -1.50
N ASN A 42 -20.69 23.55 -2.01
CA ASN A 42 -21.88 22.90 -2.52
C ASN A 42 -21.52 22.09 -3.77
N ASP A 43 -22.18 20.95 -3.91
CA ASP A 43 -22.10 20.12 -5.11
C ASP A 43 -23.18 20.56 -6.09
N ASP A 44 -22.77 21.16 -7.20
CA ASP A 44 -23.66 21.77 -8.20
C ASP A 44 -23.13 21.55 -9.63
N LEU A 45 -24.00 21.75 -10.61
CA LEU A 45 -23.75 21.77 -12.05
C LEU A 45 -24.56 22.89 -12.73
N THR A 46 -25.04 23.89 -11.98
CA THR A 46 -25.95 24.92 -12.48
C THR A 46 -25.13 26.01 -13.19
N PRO A 47 -25.17 26.09 -14.54
CA PRO A 47 -24.26 26.99 -15.25
C PRO A 47 -24.67 28.46 -15.04
N GLY A 48 -23.69 29.33 -14.82
CA GLY A 48 -23.86 30.78 -14.74
C GLY A 48 -24.47 31.29 -13.44
N ASP A 49 -24.44 30.49 -12.36
CA ASP A 49 -25.03 30.85 -11.06
C ASP A 49 -24.12 31.78 -10.23
N GLY A 50 -22.91 32.06 -10.70
CA GLY A 50 -21.92 32.90 -10.06
C GLY A 50 -21.00 32.17 -9.07
N THR A 51 -21.11 30.85 -8.95
CA THR A 51 -20.27 30.01 -8.10
C THR A 51 -19.60 28.88 -8.88
N CYS A 52 -18.41 28.46 -8.43
CA CYS A 52 -17.67 27.35 -9.01
C CYS A 52 -17.48 26.28 -7.95
N SER A 53 -18.23 25.21 -8.07
CA SER A 53 -18.14 23.99 -7.26
C SER A 53 -17.01 23.08 -7.74
N LEU A 54 -16.70 22.05 -6.95
CA LEU A 54 -15.75 21.02 -7.36
C LEU A 54 -16.26 20.23 -8.58
N ARG A 55 -17.57 19.99 -8.67
CA ARG A 55 -18.13 19.22 -9.79
C ARG A 55 -18.11 20.02 -11.09
N GLU A 56 -18.41 21.32 -11.07
CA GLU A 56 -18.22 22.20 -12.22
C GLU A 56 -16.74 22.32 -12.61
N ALA A 57 -15.83 22.44 -11.64
CA ALA A 57 -14.40 22.47 -11.93
C ALA A 57 -13.90 21.19 -12.65
N ILE A 58 -14.48 20.04 -12.31
CA ILE A 58 -14.19 18.76 -12.97
C ILE A 58 -14.90 18.66 -14.32
N ALA A 59 -16.15 19.13 -14.44
CA ALA A 59 -16.85 19.24 -15.72
C ALA A 59 -16.04 20.07 -16.71
N PHE A 60 -15.49 21.21 -16.26
CA PHE A 60 -14.55 22.02 -17.02
C PHE A 60 -13.31 21.26 -17.45
N ALA A 61 -12.66 20.54 -16.52
CA ALA A 61 -11.48 19.74 -16.83
C ALA A 61 -11.76 18.64 -17.88
N ASN A 62 -13.02 18.17 -17.94
CA ASN A 62 -13.51 17.21 -18.92
C ASN A 62 -13.99 17.87 -20.23
N GLY A 63 -13.80 19.20 -20.40
CA GLY A 63 -14.11 19.93 -21.62
C GLY A 63 -15.52 20.49 -21.73
N ILE A 64 -16.29 20.46 -20.64
CA ILE A 64 -17.60 21.12 -20.56
C ILE A 64 -17.37 22.61 -20.26
N THR A 65 -18.01 23.50 -21.01
CA THR A 65 -17.87 24.95 -20.77
C THR A 65 -18.52 25.32 -19.44
N GLU A 66 -17.74 25.88 -18.50
CA GLU A 66 -18.23 26.35 -17.19
C GLU A 66 -17.68 27.76 -16.90
N PHE A 67 -18.49 28.79 -17.17
CA PHE A 67 -18.06 30.19 -17.12
C PHE A 67 -17.78 30.68 -15.70
N ASP A 68 -18.41 30.08 -14.68
CA ASP A 68 -18.18 30.43 -13.28
C ASP A 68 -16.81 29.93 -12.78
N CYS A 69 -16.29 28.86 -13.40
CA CYS A 69 -15.01 28.26 -13.06
C CYS A 69 -13.84 28.82 -13.88
N ALA A 70 -14.04 29.05 -15.18
CA ALA A 70 -13.02 29.59 -16.05
C ALA A 70 -13.60 30.40 -17.22
N THR A 71 -12.92 31.49 -17.58
CA THR A 71 -13.35 32.37 -18.68
C THR A 71 -12.93 31.86 -20.07
N VAL A 72 -12.11 30.81 -20.14
CA VAL A 72 -11.73 30.15 -21.39
C VAL A 72 -12.72 29.02 -21.68
N PRO A 73 -13.11 28.78 -22.95
CA PRO A 73 -14.18 27.83 -23.26
C PRO A 73 -13.77 26.36 -23.10
N THR A 74 -12.50 26.01 -23.34
CA THR A 74 -12.00 24.64 -23.18
C THR A 74 -10.55 24.60 -22.68
N PRO A 75 -10.18 23.62 -21.84
CA PRO A 75 -8.79 23.39 -21.48
C PRO A 75 -8.02 22.79 -22.64
N SER A 76 -6.75 23.19 -22.79
CA SER A 76 -5.82 22.63 -23.78
C SER A 76 -4.48 22.23 -23.17
N GLY A 77 -4.34 22.30 -21.84
CA GLY A 77 -3.12 22.01 -21.09
C GLY A 77 -3.43 21.42 -19.73
N THR A 78 -2.54 21.60 -18.74
CA THR A 78 -2.80 21.10 -17.39
C THR A 78 -3.90 21.94 -16.72
N THR A 79 -4.94 21.29 -16.20
CA THR A 79 -5.99 21.94 -15.40
C THR A 79 -5.68 21.74 -13.92
N THR A 80 -5.45 22.83 -13.19
CA THR A 80 -5.20 22.82 -11.74
C THR A 80 -6.43 23.31 -10.98
N ILE A 81 -7.07 22.42 -10.24
CA ILE A 81 -8.24 22.70 -9.40
C ILE A 81 -7.74 22.91 -7.96
N LYS A 82 -7.97 24.11 -7.42
CA LYS A 82 -7.61 24.48 -6.05
C LYS A 82 -8.85 24.49 -5.17
N LEU A 83 -8.74 23.77 -4.05
CA LEU A 83 -9.76 23.70 -3.00
C LEU A 83 -9.29 24.57 -1.82
N PRO A 84 -9.76 25.83 -1.73
CA PRO A 84 -9.27 26.79 -0.74
C PRO A 84 -9.69 26.46 0.71
N ALA A 85 -8.97 27.03 1.66
CA ALA A 85 -9.13 26.76 3.09
C ALA A 85 -10.42 27.32 3.72
N ASN A 86 -11.15 28.18 3.02
CA ASN A 86 -12.42 28.73 3.48
C ASN A 86 -13.55 27.68 3.48
N SER A 87 -13.36 26.57 2.76
CA SER A 87 -14.25 25.41 2.76
C SER A 87 -13.43 24.15 3.07
N SER A 88 -13.57 23.62 4.28
CA SER A 88 -12.85 22.40 4.69
C SER A 88 -13.53 21.10 4.24
N HIS A 89 -14.78 21.17 3.77
CA HIS A 89 -15.61 19.99 3.49
C HIS A 89 -16.45 20.20 2.23
N TYR A 90 -16.28 19.31 1.25
CA TYR A 90 -17.01 19.24 -0.01
C TYR A 90 -17.86 17.96 0.01
N PHE A 91 -19.18 18.11 0.11
CA PHE A 91 -20.11 16.98 0.17
C PHE A 91 -20.62 16.66 -1.23
N LEU A 92 -20.45 15.44 -1.70
CA LEU A 92 -21.04 15.01 -2.97
C LEU A 92 -22.49 14.58 -2.75
N GLY A 93 -23.40 15.25 -3.44
CA GLY A 93 -24.82 14.95 -3.42
C GLY A 93 -25.17 13.71 -4.24
N ALA A 94 -26.45 13.56 -4.56
CA ALA A 94 -26.97 12.40 -5.29
C ALA A 94 -26.61 12.39 -6.80
N MET A 95 -25.77 13.31 -7.27
CA MET A 95 -25.35 13.45 -8.67
C MET A 95 -24.29 12.41 -9.11
N GLY A 96 -23.81 11.59 -8.17
CA GLY A 96 -22.88 10.49 -8.44
C GLY A 96 -21.41 10.87 -8.21
N GLU A 97 -20.52 9.97 -8.61
CA GLU A 97 -19.09 10.12 -8.44
C GLU A 97 -18.48 11.27 -9.26
N LEU A 98 -17.27 11.69 -8.91
CA LEU A 98 -16.47 12.64 -9.68
C LEU A 98 -15.61 11.88 -10.70
N ALA A 99 -16.02 11.88 -11.96
CA ALA A 99 -15.31 11.21 -13.05
C ALA A 99 -14.31 12.14 -13.76
N LEU A 100 -13.07 11.68 -13.92
CA LEU A 100 -11.96 12.39 -14.58
C LEU A 100 -11.59 11.64 -15.86
N THR A 101 -11.92 12.21 -17.02
CA THR A 101 -11.74 11.57 -18.34
C THR A 101 -10.34 11.79 -18.91
N GLY A 102 -9.70 12.92 -18.56
CA GLY A 102 -8.37 13.30 -19.01
C GLY A 102 -8.23 13.58 -20.52
N VAL A 103 -9.36 13.67 -21.25
CA VAL A 103 -9.40 13.91 -22.70
C VAL A 103 -8.70 15.23 -23.09
N PHE A 104 -8.75 16.23 -22.21
CA PHE A 104 -8.24 17.58 -22.46
C PHE A 104 -6.91 17.89 -21.76
N GLY A 105 -6.24 16.88 -21.22
CA GLY A 105 -4.93 16.98 -20.60
C GLY A 105 -4.90 16.56 -19.12
N PRO A 106 -3.73 16.69 -18.46
CA PRO A 106 -3.57 16.30 -17.06
C PRO A 106 -4.40 17.16 -16.11
N VAL A 107 -4.91 16.54 -15.05
CA VAL A 107 -5.68 17.22 -13.99
C VAL A 107 -4.91 17.18 -12.67
N VAL A 108 -4.81 18.31 -12.00
CA VAL A 108 -4.19 18.45 -10.67
C VAL A 108 -5.24 18.96 -9.69
N ILE A 109 -5.46 18.24 -8.58
CA ILE A 109 -6.37 18.65 -7.52
C ILE A 109 -5.55 18.94 -6.26
N GLU A 110 -5.60 20.19 -5.78
CA GLU A 110 -4.84 20.66 -4.63
C GLU A 110 -5.77 21.03 -3.48
N GLY A 111 -5.67 20.28 -2.38
CA GLY A 111 -6.25 20.62 -1.08
C GLY A 111 -5.25 21.28 -0.14
N THR A 112 -5.75 21.65 1.03
CA THR A 112 -4.99 22.43 2.04
C THR A 112 -4.30 21.58 3.11
N GLY A 113 -4.53 20.27 3.09
CA GLY A 113 -4.01 19.28 4.03
C GLY A 113 -5.06 18.23 4.41
N VAL A 114 -4.67 17.29 5.25
CA VAL A 114 -5.54 16.23 5.80
C VAL A 114 -6.00 16.56 7.23
N GLY A 115 -7.13 15.98 7.66
CA GLY A 115 -7.66 16.10 9.02
C GLY A 115 -8.68 17.23 9.21
N PRO A 116 -9.06 17.56 10.47
CA PRO A 116 -10.24 18.42 10.76
C PRO A 116 -10.16 19.86 10.25
N LEU A 117 -8.95 20.34 9.93
CA LEU A 117 -8.71 21.68 9.38
C LEU A 117 -8.17 21.62 7.94
N GLY A 118 -8.17 20.41 7.36
CA GLY A 118 -7.76 20.13 6.00
C GLY A 118 -8.96 20.08 5.07
N THR A 119 -8.70 19.85 3.79
CA THR A 119 -9.73 19.70 2.77
C THR A 119 -10.25 18.26 2.79
N THR A 120 -11.57 18.09 2.77
CA THR A 120 -12.24 16.78 2.71
C THR A 120 -13.21 16.75 1.53
N ILE A 121 -13.09 15.73 0.69
CA ILE A 121 -14.10 15.35 -0.31
C ILE A 121 -14.82 14.13 0.24
N ASP A 122 -16.11 14.27 0.47
CA ASP A 122 -16.94 13.29 1.16
C ASP A 122 -18.14 12.93 0.31
N ALA A 123 -18.25 11.66 -0.09
CA ALA A 123 -19.40 11.21 -0.87
C ALA A 123 -20.65 10.96 -0.03
N ALA A 124 -20.60 11.15 1.30
CA ALA A 124 -21.71 10.99 2.22
C ALA A 124 -22.47 9.66 2.07
N HIS A 125 -21.77 8.61 1.66
CA HIS A 125 -22.29 7.28 1.36
C HIS A 125 -23.31 7.22 0.20
N ASN A 126 -23.34 8.24 -0.67
CA ASN A 126 -24.24 8.31 -1.81
C ASN A 126 -23.72 7.57 -3.05
N ASP A 127 -22.41 7.66 -3.30
CA ASP A 127 -21.74 6.99 -4.42
C ASP A 127 -20.24 6.82 -4.12
N ARG A 128 -19.47 6.31 -5.08
CA ARG A 128 -18.01 6.41 -5.09
C ARG A 128 -17.59 7.88 -5.06
N VAL A 129 -16.42 8.19 -4.48
CA VAL A 129 -15.92 9.58 -4.49
C VAL A 129 -15.35 9.94 -5.87
N LEU A 130 -14.40 9.16 -6.38
CA LEU A 130 -13.62 9.48 -7.58
C LEU A 130 -13.46 8.29 -8.53
N LEU A 131 -13.65 8.55 -9.82
CA LEU A 131 -13.26 7.66 -10.92
C LEU A 131 -12.21 8.35 -11.79
N VAL A 132 -11.05 7.71 -11.96
CA VAL A 132 -10.00 8.11 -12.89
C VAL A 132 -10.04 7.16 -14.08
N GLU A 133 -10.59 7.63 -15.19
CA GLU A 133 -10.84 6.80 -16.36
C GLU A 133 -9.54 6.42 -17.10
N GLN A 134 -9.64 5.41 -17.95
CA GLN A 134 -8.55 5.01 -18.83
C GLN A 134 -8.06 6.18 -19.69
N GLY A 135 -6.74 6.41 -19.69
CA GLY A 135 -6.11 7.52 -20.41
C GLY A 135 -6.00 8.82 -19.61
N ALA A 136 -6.69 8.95 -18.47
CA ALA A 136 -6.55 10.09 -17.59
C ALA A 136 -5.22 10.11 -16.83
N ASN A 137 -4.68 11.30 -16.60
CA ASN A 137 -3.48 11.54 -15.79
C ASN A 137 -3.81 12.56 -14.70
N VAL A 138 -3.93 12.07 -13.46
CA VAL A 138 -4.46 12.82 -12.32
C VAL A 138 -3.43 12.86 -11.19
N SER A 139 -3.22 14.04 -10.62
CA SER A 139 -2.43 14.23 -9.41
C SER A 139 -3.27 14.88 -8.31
N ILE A 140 -3.37 14.24 -7.15
CA ILE A 140 -4.13 14.75 -6.00
C ILE A 140 -3.17 14.97 -4.83
N THR A 141 -3.26 16.15 -4.20
CA THR A 141 -2.39 16.51 -3.08
C THR A 141 -3.18 17.08 -1.92
N GLY A 142 -2.85 16.64 -0.69
CA GLY A 142 -3.21 17.36 0.53
C GLY A 142 -4.71 17.41 0.81
N LEU A 143 -5.43 16.30 0.71
CA LEU A 143 -6.85 16.24 1.06
C LEU A 143 -7.27 14.85 1.58
N THR A 144 -8.46 14.79 2.15
CA THR A 144 -9.11 13.56 2.60
C THR A 144 -10.19 13.13 1.60
N ILE A 145 -10.23 11.85 1.26
CA ILE A 145 -11.25 11.19 0.42
C ILE A 145 -12.01 10.22 1.32
N THR A 146 -13.30 10.45 1.53
CA THR A 146 -14.10 9.70 2.49
C THR A 146 -15.56 9.50 2.07
N GLY A 147 -16.28 8.67 2.84
CA GLY A 147 -17.71 8.44 2.67
C GLY A 147 -18.09 7.73 1.37
N GLY A 148 -17.14 7.20 0.60
CA GLY A 148 -17.43 6.54 -0.67
C GLY A 148 -18.13 5.19 -0.49
N ILE A 149 -19.27 4.99 -1.17
CA ILE A 149 -19.93 3.69 -1.37
C ILE A 149 -20.45 3.65 -2.82
N PRO A 150 -19.87 2.85 -3.72
CA PRO A 150 -20.28 2.83 -5.11
C PRO A 150 -21.73 2.35 -5.20
N ARG A 151 -22.50 2.95 -6.11
CA ARG A 151 -23.86 2.48 -6.36
C ARG A 151 -23.90 0.99 -6.71
N PRO A 152 -24.90 0.25 -6.22
CA PRO A 152 -25.08 -1.15 -6.59
C PRO A 152 -25.20 -1.27 -8.11
N SER A 153 -24.54 -2.28 -8.67
CA SER A 153 -24.84 -2.75 -10.02
C SER A 153 -26.31 -3.20 -10.05
N GLY A 154 -27.13 -2.58 -10.89
CA GLY A 154 -28.55 -2.90 -10.97
C GLY A 154 -28.75 -4.38 -11.33
N CYS A 155 -29.37 -5.16 -10.44
CA CYS A 155 -29.52 -6.59 -10.65
C CYS A 155 -30.79 -6.96 -11.44
N PRO A 156 -30.69 -7.91 -12.38
CA PRO A 156 -31.87 -8.52 -12.97
C PRO A 156 -32.67 -9.26 -11.90
N ALA A 157 -33.98 -9.05 -11.88
CA ALA A 157 -34.88 -9.75 -10.97
C ALA A 157 -34.87 -11.26 -11.25
N GLY A 158 -34.77 -12.08 -10.20
CA GLY A 158 -34.81 -13.54 -10.33
C GLY A 158 -33.52 -14.20 -10.83
N GLY A 159 -32.37 -13.53 -10.74
CA GLY A 159 -31.07 -14.09 -11.14
C GLY A 159 -30.06 -14.23 -9.99
N PRO A 160 -28.81 -14.65 -10.31
CA PRO A 160 -27.67 -14.56 -9.40
C PRO A 160 -27.50 -13.17 -8.81
N GLY A 161 -27.05 -13.14 -7.56
CA GLY A 161 -26.66 -11.89 -6.93
C GLY A 161 -25.54 -11.22 -7.72
N CYS A 162 -25.66 -9.91 -7.96
CA CYS A 162 -24.63 -9.21 -8.71
C CYS A 162 -23.35 -9.06 -7.90
N PRO A 163 -22.18 -9.07 -8.57
CA PRO A 163 -20.95 -8.64 -7.94
C PRO A 163 -21.07 -7.19 -7.46
N GLY A 164 -20.59 -6.94 -6.25
CA GLY A 164 -20.44 -5.60 -5.72
C GLY A 164 -19.40 -4.81 -6.49
N THR A 165 -19.65 -3.52 -6.65
CA THR A 165 -18.76 -2.61 -7.39
C THR A 165 -17.49 -2.31 -6.57
N ALA A 166 -16.33 -2.39 -7.20
CA ALA A 166 -15.03 -2.13 -6.57
C ALA A 166 -14.72 -0.63 -6.40
N GLY A 167 -13.82 -0.30 -5.48
CA GLY A 167 -13.28 1.06 -5.31
C GLY A 167 -14.27 1.99 -4.62
N GLY A 168 -14.38 1.94 -3.30
CA GLY A 168 -15.32 2.79 -2.57
C GLY A 168 -14.92 4.26 -2.59
N GLY A 169 -13.67 4.55 -2.22
CA GLY A 169 -13.12 5.91 -2.31
C GLY A 169 -12.75 6.25 -3.75
N VAL A 170 -11.87 5.44 -4.34
CA VAL A 170 -11.28 5.70 -5.64
C VAL A 170 -11.29 4.46 -6.52
N ALA A 171 -11.69 4.61 -7.77
CA ALA A 171 -11.43 3.66 -8.84
C ALA A 171 -10.44 4.30 -9.82
N ASN A 172 -9.30 3.64 -10.07
CA ASN A 172 -8.27 4.12 -10.99
C ASN A 172 -8.03 3.14 -12.13
N GLU A 173 -8.38 3.56 -13.34
CA GLU A 173 -8.10 2.88 -14.61
C GLU A 173 -7.04 3.62 -15.43
N GLY A 174 -6.74 4.87 -15.08
CA GLY A 174 -5.70 5.70 -15.68
C GLY A 174 -4.39 5.74 -14.87
N VAL A 175 -3.76 6.91 -14.84
CA VAL A 175 -2.55 7.21 -14.06
C VAL A 175 -2.91 8.16 -12.92
N LEU A 176 -2.78 7.67 -11.69
CA LEU A 176 -3.09 8.43 -10.48
C LEU A 176 -1.85 8.59 -9.60
N THR A 177 -1.54 9.83 -9.24
CA THR A 177 -0.55 10.16 -8.22
C THR A 177 -1.23 10.77 -7.00
N LEU A 178 -1.06 10.16 -5.83
CA LEU A 178 -1.54 10.64 -4.55
C LEU A 178 -0.37 11.09 -3.68
N THR A 179 -0.41 12.33 -3.21
CA THR A 179 0.63 12.90 -2.36
C THR A 179 0.05 13.51 -1.09
N ASN A 180 0.39 12.95 0.07
CA ASN A 180 -0.12 13.41 1.36
C ASN A 180 -1.65 13.49 1.41
N VAL A 181 -2.29 12.44 0.90
CA VAL A 181 -3.74 12.25 0.87
C VAL A 181 -4.12 11.23 1.93
N ALA A 182 -5.32 11.38 2.50
CA ALA A 182 -5.94 10.37 3.34
C ALA A 182 -7.14 9.76 2.59
N VAL A 183 -7.15 8.45 2.38
CA VAL A 183 -8.31 7.70 1.83
C VAL A 183 -8.88 6.87 2.97
N THR A 184 -9.99 7.33 3.55
CA THR A 184 -10.48 6.78 4.82
C THR A 184 -11.98 6.60 4.89
N GLY A 185 -12.46 5.58 5.59
CA GLY A 185 -13.90 5.42 5.85
C GLY A 185 -14.72 5.12 4.60
N ASN A 186 -14.11 4.53 3.57
CA ASN A 186 -14.79 4.17 2.33
C ASN A 186 -15.13 2.68 2.30
N THR A 187 -16.22 2.33 1.62
CA THR A 187 -16.70 0.94 1.53
C THR A 187 -16.97 0.58 0.08
N ALA A 188 -16.47 -0.56 -0.40
CA ALA A 188 -16.84 -1.08 -1.71
C ALA A 188 -18.24 -1.70 -1.68
N GLY A 189 -18.87 -1.86 -2.85
CA GLY A 189 -20.24 -2.39 -2.94
C GLY A 189 -20.35 -3.82 -2.42
N ASN A 190 -21.43 -4.15 -1.72
CA ASN A 190 -21.73 -5.53 -1.32
C ASN A 190 -22.18 -6.36 -2.52
N GLY A 191 -21.95 -7.67 -2.45
CA GLY A 191 -22.54 -8.63 -3.38
C GLY A 191 -24.05 -8.73 -3.15
N GLY A 192 -24.81 -8.76 -4.25
CA GLY A 192 -26.26 -8.95 -4.20
C GLY A 192 -26.63 -10.31 -3.64
N THR A 193 -27.78 -10.40 -2.96
CA THR A 193 -28.34 -11.71 -2.60
C THR A 193 -28.79 -12.44 -3.85
N GLY A 194 -28.57 -13.75 -3.92
CA GLY A 194 -29.19 -14.57 -4.96
C GLY A 194 -30.71 -14.52 -4.85
N ALA A 195 -31.41 -14.79 -5.97
CA ALA A 195 -32.87 -14.82 -6.03
C ALA A 195 -33.40 -16.21 -6.41
N ILE A 196 -34.73 -16.36 -6.39
CA ILE A 196 -35.39 -17.54 -6.96
C ILE A 196 -35.64 -17.27 -8.44
N GLY A 197 -35.02 -18.08 -9.30
CA GLY A 197 -35.20 -18.03 -10.73
C GLY A 197 -36.57 -18.52 -11.20
N PRO A 198 -36.94 -18.28 -12.47
CA PRO A 198 -38.25 -18.63 -13.03
C PRO A 198 -38.66 -20.11 -12.91
N GLY A 199 -37.70 -21.00 -12.69
CA GLY A 199 -37.93 -22.45 -12.46
C GLY A 199 -38.05 -22.87 -10.99
N GLY A 200 -38.08 -21.93 -10.04
CA GLY A 200 -38.05 -22.24 -8.59
C GLY A 200 -36.66 -22.60 -8.06
N CYS A 201 -35.64 -22.47 -8.90
CA CYS A 201 -34.23 -22.69 -8.55
C CYS A 201 -33.67 -21.48 -7.81
N ALA A 202 -32.89 -21.71 -6.78
CA ALA A 202 -32.23 -20.61 -6.08
C ALA A 202 -30.83 -20.38 -6.63
N GLU A 203 -30.52 -19.11 -6.84
CA GLU A 203 -29.30 -18.63 -7.48
C GLU A 203 -28.24 -18.22 -6.43
N PRO A 204 -26.95 -18.12 -6.79
CA PRO A 204 -25.89 -17.87 -5.84
C PRO A 204 -25.89 -16.40 -5.40
N GLY A 205 -25.31 -16.15 -4.23
CA GLY A 205 -24.98 -14.78 -3.82
C GLY A 205 -23.84 -14.21 -4.66
N GLY A 206 -23.90 -12.91 -4.94
CA GLY A 206 -22.85 -12.20 -5.66
C GLY A 206 -21.59 -12.00 -4.81
N ALA A 207 -20.42 -11.91 -5.43
CA ALA A 207 -19.20 -11.56 -4.70
C ALA A 207 -19.23 -10.11 -4.21
N GLY A 208 -18.60 -9.82 -3.08
CA GLY A 208 -18.37 -8.45 -2.63
C GLY A 208 -17.37 -7.71 -3.52
N GLY A 209 -17.54 -6.38 -3.66
CA GLY A 209 -16.60 -5.52 -4.36
C GLY A 209 -15.30 -5.36 -3.58
N GLY A 210 -14.17 -5.42 -4.28
CA GLY A 210 -12.84 -5.22 -3.67
C GLY A 210 -12.39 -3.76 -3.62
N GLY A 211 -11.30 -3.49 -2.90
CA GLY A 211 -10.72 -2.15 -2.85
C GLY A 211 -11.61 -1.15 -2.13
N GLY A 212 -11.91 -1.39 -0.85
CA GLY A 212 -12.80 -0.52 -0.07
C GLY A 212 -12.38 0.95 -0.13
N GLY A 213 -11.08 1.20 0.01
CA GLY A 213 -10.49 2.51 -0.21
C GLY A 213 -10.23 2.77 -1.68
N ILE A 214 -9.39 1.94 -2.30
CA ILE A 214 -8.90 2.14 -3.67
C ILE A 214 -8.97 0.85 -4.47
N ALA A 215 -9.57 0.88 -5.65
CA ALA A 215 -9.39 -0.12 -6.68
C ALA A 215 -8.46 0.44 -7.77
N ASN A 216 -7.35 -0.23 -8.04
CA ASN A 216 -6.35 0.18 -9.02
C ASN A 216 -6.20 -0.86 -10.14
N ALA A 217 -6.80 -0.59 -11.30
CA ALA A 217 -6.56 -1.31 -12.54
C ALA A 217 -5.47 -0.66 -13.40
N GLY A 218 -5.25 0.65 -13.24
CA GLY A 218 -4.21 1.41 -13.91
C GLY A 218 -2.88 1.49 -13.15
N THR A 219 -2.26 2.68 -13.15
CA THR A 219 -1.03 2.96 -12.40
C THR A 219 -1.32 3.90 -11.23
N LEU A 220 -0.98 3.47 -10.02
CA LEU A 220 -1.09 4.25 -8.79
C LEU A 220 0.29 4.48 -8.17
N THR A 221 0.63 5.74 -7.93
CA THR A 221 1.79 6.13 -7.12
C THR A 221 1.33 6.87 -5.87
N MET A 222 1.71 6.36 -4.70
CA MET A 222 1.39 6.94 -3.40
C MET A 222 2.66 7.44 -2.71
N THR A 223 2.64 8.67 -2.22
CA THR A 223 3.72 9.23 -1.39
C THR A 223 3.15 9.92 -0.16
N GLY A 224 3.49 9.43 1.03
CA GLY A 224 2.96 9.99 2.28
C GLY A 224 1.44 9.79 2.43
N VAL A 225 0.87 8.80 1.76
CA VAL A 225 -0.58 8.56 1.76
C VAL A 225 -0.97 7.72 2.97
N THR A 226 -2.15 7.99 3.53
CA THR A 226 -2.78 7.11 4.53
C THR A 226 -4.03 6.48 3.92
N VAL A 227 -4.08 5.15 3.87
CA VAL A 227 -5.28 4.38 3.49
C VAL A 227 -5.75 3.65 4.74
N SER A 228 -6.83 4.11 5.36
CA SER A 228 -7.23 3.57 6.66
C SER A 228 -8.73 3.52 6.95
N GLY A 229 -9.18 2.49 7.66
CA GLY A 229 -10.58 2.38 8.05
C GLY A 229 -11.50 2.15 6.86
N ASN A 230 -11.00 1.54 5.78
CA ASN A 230 -11.80 1.20 4.62
C ASN A 230 -12.23 -0.27 4.65
N ALA A 231 -13.36 -0.56 4.02
CA ALA A 231 -13.96 -1.89 4.01
C ALA A 231 -14.26 -2.38 2.58
N ALA A 232 -13.81 -3.57 2.20
CA ALA A 232 -14.33 -4.21 1.01
C ALA A 232 -15.76 -4.74 1.26
N GLY A 233 -16.54 -4.90 0.19
CA GLY A 233 -17.93 -5.33 0.29
C GLY A 233 -18.05 -6.77 0.76
N ALA A 234 -19.10 -7.07 1.52
CA ALA A 234 -19.42 -8.45 1.90
C ALA A 234 -19.96 -9.24 0.70
N GLY A 235 -19.75 -10.55 0.73
CA GLY A 235 -20.40 -11.47 -0.20
C GLY A 235 -21.92 -11.55 0.05
N GLY A 236 -22.68 -11.65 -1.02
CA GLY A 236 -24.12 -11.80 -1.00
C GLY A 236 -24.55 -13.15 -0.42
N ALA A 237 -25.69 -13.17 0.27
CA ALA A 237 -26.26 -14.40 0.79
C ALA A 237 -26.96 -15.21 -0.31
N TYR A 238 -27.08 -16.51 -0.07
CA TYR A 238 -28.02 -17.37 -0.79
C TYR A 238 -29.47 -17.09 -0.32
N PRO A 239 -30.49 -17.13 -1.19
CA PRO A 239 -31.89 -16.88 -0.83
C PRO A 239 -32.48 -17.97 0.07
N SER A 240 -33.38 -17.63 0.98
CA SER A 240 -33.90 -18.56 2.00
C SER A 240 -34.88 -19.64 1.51
N ALA A 241 -35.08 -19.80 0.21
CA ALA A 241 -36.02 -20.74 -0.41
C ALA A 241 -35.47 -21.22 -1.77
N GLY A 242 -36.09 -22.23 -2.40
CA GLY A 242 -35.70 -22.75 -3.72
C GLY A 242 -35.45 -24.27 -3.71
N SER A 243 -35.87 -24.97 -4.78
CA SER A 243 -35.93 -26.45 -4.81
C SER A 243 -34.88 -27.10 -5.71
N CYS A 244 -34.16 -26.32 -6.51
CA CYS A 244 -33.07 -26.84 -7.32
C CYS A 244 -31.79 -26.77 -6.50
N PHE A 245 -31.15 -27.92 -6.30
CA PHE A 245 -29.87 -28.05 -5.62
C PHE A 245 -28.76 -27.27 -6.38
N PHE A 246 -27.60 -27.08 -5.74
CA PHE A 246 -26.39 -26.35 -6.20
C PHE A 246 -26.43 -24.82 -5.97
N GLN A 247 -25.85 -24.29 -4.86
CA GLN A 247 -25.00 -23.06 -4.87
C GLN A 247 -24.64 -22.48 -3.48
N ALA A 248 -23.55 -21.71 -3.46
CA ALA A 248 -22.92 -21.12 -2.28
C ALA A 248 -23.29 -19.63 -2.08
N GLY A 249 -23.03 -19.12 -0.89
CA GLY A 249 -22.95 -17.67 -0.66
C GLY A 249 -21.78 -17.06 -1.44
N GLY A 250 -21.88 -15.78 -1.80
CA GLY A 250 -20.82 -15.08 -2.54
C GLY A 250 -19.56 -14.89 -1.70
N ALA A 251 -18.39 -14.84 -2.33
CA ALA A 251 -17.14 -14.52 -1.62
C ALA A 251 -17.12 -13.06 -1.13
N GLY A 252 -16.41 -12.79 -0.05
CA GLY A 252 -16.14 -11.43 0.39
C GLY A 252 -15.17 -10.70 -0.55
N GLY A 253 -15.32 -9.39 -0.67
CA GLY A 253 -14.45 -8.55 -1.49
C GLY A 253 -13.02 -8.51 -0.95
N ALA A 254 -12.03 -8.62 -1.83
CA ALA A 254 -10.61 -8.58 -1.48
C ALA A 254 -10.06 -7.14 -1.40
N GLY A 255 -8.94 -6.95 -0.70
CA GLY A 255 -8.29 -5.64 -0.65
C GLY A 255 -9.11 -4.63 0.14
N GLY A 256 -9.27 -4.83 1.45
CA GLY A 256 -10.08 -3.94 2.30
C GLY A 256 -9.68 -2.47 2.16
N GLY A 257 -8.36 -2.23 2.15
CA GLY A 257 -7.79 -0.93 1.81
C GLY A 257 -7.66 -0.74 0.31
N ILE A 258 -6.87 -1.62 -0.32
CA ILE A 258 -6.50 -1.49 -1.73
C ILE A 258 -6.63 -2.82 -2.46
N LEU A 259 -7.33 -2.81 -3.59
CA LEU A 259 -7.25 -3.86 -4.60
C LEU A 259 -6.34 -3.38 -5.73
N ASN A 260 -5.22 -4.07 -5.96
CA ASN A 260 -4.26 -3.76 -7.01
C ASN A 260 -4.24 -4.83 -8.10
N LEU A 261 -4.90 -4.51 -9.21
CA LEU A 261 -4.89 -5.31 -10.45
C LEU A 261 -3.78 -4.82 -11.40
N GLY A 262 -3.44 -3.52 -11.34
CA GLY A 262 -2.42 -2.88 -12.16
C GLY A 262 -1.07 -2.72 -11.44
N THR A 263 -0.50 -1.52 -11.51
CA THR A 263 0.77 -1.20 -10.83
C THR A 263 0.54 -0.26 -9.66
N LEU A 264 1.00 -0.65 -8.47
CA LEU A 264 1.01 0.18 -7.28
C LEU A 264 2.44 0.36 -6.75
N LYS A 265 2.83 1.63 -6.55
CA LYS A 265 4.05 2.01 -5.83
C LYS A 265 3.70 2.87 -4.63
N ALA A 266 4.04 2.42 -3.43
CA ALA A 266 3.81 3.16 -2.20
C ALA A 266 5.13 3.52 -1.53
N PHE A 267 5.33 4.82 -1.32
CA PHE A 267 6.49 5.38 -0.65
C PHE A 267 6.05 6.07 0.63
N SER A 268 6.69 5.72 1.75
CA SER A 268 6.44 6.38 3.04
C SER A 268 4.94 6.50 3.39
N SER A 269 4.18 5.47 3.04
CA SER A 269 2.72 5.46 3.14
C SER A 269 2.26 4.51 4.25
N THR A 270 1.06 4.72 4.77
CA THR A 270 0.46 3.89 5.82
C THR A 270 -0.83 3.26 5.31
N ILE A 271 -0.93 1.94 5.35
CA ILE A 271 -2.14 1.18 5.04
C ILE A 271 -2.56 0.48 6.33
N SER A 272 -3.62 0.96 6.98
CA SER A 272 -3.94 0.49 8.33
C SER A 272 -5.41 0.39 8.68
N ASN A 273 -5.77 -0.58 9.52
CA ASN A 273 -7.14 -0.76 10.01
C ASN A 273 -8.17 -0.88 8.88
N ASN A 274 -7.78 -1.52 7.77
CA ASN A 274 -8.71 -1.83 6.69
C ASN A 274 -9.22 -3.27 6.83
N SER A 275 -10.43 -3.52 6.36
CA SER A 275 -11.08 -4.83 6.45
C SER A 275 -11.48 -5.34 5.08
N ALA A 276 -11.01 -6.52 4.69
CA ALA A 276 -11.60 -7.22 3.56
C ALA A 276 -13.01 -7.74 3.90
N GLY A 277 -13.82 -8.03 2.89
CA GLY A 277 -15.22 -8.39 3.03
C GLY A 277 -15.40 -9.77 3.62
N ALA A 278 -16.42 -9.96 4.45
CA ALA A 278 -16.81 -11.31 4.89
C ALA A 278 -17.49 -12.07 3.74
N GLY A 279 -17.38 -13.40 3.74
CA GLY A 279 -18.16 -14.24 2.84
C GLY A 279 -19.67 -14.15 3.08
N GLY A 280 -20.47 -14.52 2.10
CA GLY A 280 -21.92 -14.63 2.19
C GLY A 280 -22.37 -15.94 2.84
N SER A 281 -23.57 -15.95 3.42
CA SER A 281 -24.13 -17.18 4.00
C SER A 281 -24.64 -18.11 2.90
N GLY A 282 -24.35 -19.42 3.02
CA GLY A 282 -24.96 -20.47 2.19
C GLY A 282 -26.21 -21.08 2.83
N TYR A 283 -26.93 -21.95 2.11
CA TYR A 283 -28.18 -22.59 2.55
C TYR A 283 -28.12 -24.13 2.58
N LEU A 284 -29.15 -24.70 3.21
CA LEU A 284 -29.35 -26.08 3.62
C LEU A 284 -29.23 -27.11 2.50
N ALA A 285 -28.06 -27.77 2.39
CA ALA A 285 -27.95 -29.18 2.01
C ALA A 285 -26.49 -29.68 2.11
N CYS A 286 -26.35 -31.00 2.11
CA CYS A 286 -25.11 -31.74 2.26
C CYS A 286 -24.12 -31.44 1.13
N GLY A 287 -22.90 -30.99 1.47
CA GLY A 287 -21.80 -30.74 0.51
C GLY A 287 -21.72 -29.32 -0.08
N PHE A 288 -22.30 -28.31 0.58
CA PHE A 288 -22.29 -26.92 0.10
C PHE A 288 -21.55 -25.96 1.03
N PHE A 289 -20.85 -24.98 0.44
CA PHE A 289 -19.98 -24.06 1.17
C PHE A 289 -20.66 -22.72 1.47
N GLY A 290 -20.31 -22.12 2.60
CA GLY A 290 -20.46 -20.67 2.76
C GLY A 290 -19.57 -19.91 1.77
N GLY A 291 -19.72 -18.59 1.73
CA GLY A 291 -18.78 -17.73 1.02
C GLY A 291 -17.43 -17.69 1.74
N ALA A 292 -16.34 -17.76 0.97
CA ALA A 292 -15.00 -17.51 1.48
C ALA A 292 -14.84 -16.05 1.93
N GLY A 293 -13.96 -15.82 2.89
CA GLY A 293 -13.58 -14.47 3.30
C GLY A 293 -12.69 -13.78 2.25
N GLY A 294 -12.81 -12.46 2.12
CA GLY A 294 -11.96 -11.68 1.21
C GLY A 294 -10.51 -11.65 1.66
N ALA A 295 -9.58 -11.85 0.73
CA ALA A 295 -8.14 -11.81 0.99
C ALA A 295 -7.61 -10.37 1.06
N GLY A 296 -6.41 -10.18 1.63
CA GLY A 296 -5.74 -8.88 1.60
C GLY A 296 -6.47 -7.82 2.41
N GLY A 297 -6.49 -7.95 3.74
CA GLY A 297 -7.19 -6.97 4.59
C GLY A 297 -6.73 -5.53 4.33
N GLY A 298 -5.41 -5.35 4.20
CA GLY A 298 -4.81 -4.10 3.77
C GLY A 298 -4.77 -3.98 2.26
N ILE A 299 -4.07 -4.92 1.61
CA ILE A 299 -3.82 -4.91 0.16
C ILE A 299 -4.03 -6.31 -0.42
N ASP A 300 -4.84 -6.40 -1.47
CA ASP A 300 -4.84 -7.56 -2.36
C ASP A 300 -4.12 -7.19 -3.66
N ASN A 301 -3.14 -7.99 -4.04
CA ASN A 301 -2.26 -7.74 -5.18
C ASN A 301 -2.28 -8.90 -6.17
N THR A 302 -2.90 -8.68 -7.32
CA THR A 302 -2.79 -9.57 -8.48
C THR A 302 -1.88 -8.97 -9.56
N GLY A 303 -1.57 -7.68 -9.46
CA GLY A 303 -0.66 -6.96 -10.35
C GLY A 303 0.76 -6.80 -9.78
N THR A 304 1.36 -5.62 -9.94
CA THR A 304 2.70 -5.32 -9.40
C THR A 304 2.63 -4.37 -8.21
N LEU A 305 3.20 -4.79 -7.07
CA LEU A 305 3.24 -4.02 -5.84
C LEU A 305 4.68 -3.75 -5.39
N SER A 306 5.01 -2.48 -5.18
CA SER A 306 6.24 -2.05 -4.51
C SER A 306 5.92 -1.20 -3.29
N LEU A 307 6.40 -1.64 -2.13
CA LEU A 307 6.34 -0.91 -0.87
C LEU A 307 7.76 -0.48 -0.47
N ASP A 308 8.00 0.83 -0.35
CA ASP A 308 9.24 1.35 0.21
C ASP A 308 8.95 2.26 1.41
N SER A 309 9.68 2.03 2.49
CA SER A 309 9.60 2.85 3.70
C SER A 309 8.18 2.98 4.25
N SER A 310 7.32 1.99 4.03
CA SER A 310 5.88 2.05 4.26
C SER A 310 5.45 1.14 5.41
N THR A 311 4.27 1.41 5.97
CA THR A 311 3.68 0.62 7.07
C THR A 311 2.37 -0.01 6.64
N VAL A 312 2.24 -1.33 6.81
CA VAL A 312 0.97 -2.07 6.65
C VAL A 312 0.59 -2.65 8.01
N SER A 313 -0.42 -2.10 8.67
CA SER A 313 -0.68 -2.47 10.07
C SER A 313 -2.13 -2.52 10.51
N GLY A 314 -2.48 -3.46 11.39
CA GLY A 314 -3.83 -3.52 11.97
C GLY A 314 -4.92 -3.88 10.97
N ASN A 315 -4.57 -4.42 9.79
CA ASN A 315 -5.54 -4.78 8.77
C ASN A 315 -6.08 -6.20 9.02
N SER A 316 -7.33 -6.44 8.62
CA SER A 316 -8.00 -7.72 8.79
C SER A 316 -8.51 -8.26 7.46
N ALA A 317 -8.10 -9.48 7.10
CA ALA A 317 -8.77 -10.19 6.02
C ALA A 317 -10.19 -10.62 6.46
N GLY A 318 -11.04 -10.91 5.48
CA GLY A 318 -12.43 -11.24 5.72
C GLY A 318 -12.57 -12.63 6.32
N SER A 319 -13.50 -12.80 7.27
CA SER A 319 -13.86 -14.14 7.75
C SER A 319 -14.79 -14.83 6.76
N ALA A 320 -14.67 -16.15 6.64
CA ALA A 320 -15.68 -16.96 5.99
C ALA A 320 -16.97 -16.96 6.81
N ARG A 321 -18.11 -17.20 6.16
CA ARG A 321 -19.40 -17.36 6.85
C ARG A 321 -19.84 -18.82 6.90
N SER A 322 -20.63 -19.10 7.93
CA SER A 322 -21.29 -20.39 8.14
C SER A 322 -22.51 -20.55 7.24
N VAL A 323 -22.85 -21.80 6.98
CA VAL A 323 -24.14 -22.23 6.43
C VAL A 323 -25.14 -22.42 7.58
N ALA A 324 -26.42 -22.14 7.35
CA ALA A 324 -27.44 -22.22 8.40
C ALA A 324 -27.66 -23.64 8.96
N SER A 325 -27.44 -24.71 8.17
CA SER A 325 -27.31 -26.11 8.62
C SER A 325 -26.74 -27.02 7.51
N GLY A 326 -25.96 -28.04 7.86
CA GLY A 326 -25.67 -29.19 6.98
C GLY A 326 -24.70 -29.00 5.81
N GLY A 327 -23.91 -27.92 5.76
CA GLY A 327 -22.87 -27.71 4.73
C GLY A 327 -21.47 -27.41 5.32
N ASP A 328 -20.48 -27.36 4.43
CA ASP A 328 -19.07 -27.17 4.74
C ASP A 328 -18.73 -25.70 5.05
N GLY A 329 -17.78 -25.52 5.95
CA GLY A 329 -17.22 -24.22 6.26
C GLY A 329 -16.28 -23.74 5.17
N ALA A 330 -16.44 -22.48 4.75
CA ALA A 330 -15.52 -21.88 3.79
C ALA A 330 -14.21 -21.43 4.46
N VAL A 331 -13.17 -21.24 3.66
CA VAL A 331 -11.85 -20.80 4.13
C VAL A 331 -11.87 -19.30 4.42
N GLY A 332 -11.23 -18.90 5.53
CA GLY A 332 -11.03 -17.49 5.85
C GLY A 332 -10.08 -16.79 4.86
N GLY A 333 -10.22 -15.49 4.70
CA GLY A 333 -9.38 -14.71 3.79
C GLY A 333 -7.90 -14.74 4.20
N ALA A 334 -7.01 -15.03 3.25
CA ALA A 334 -5.57 -15.03 3.46
C ALA A 334 -4.98 -13.61 3.40
N GLY A 335 -3.77 -13.41 3.92
CA GLY A 335 -3.07 -12.14 3.80
C GLY A 335 -3.75 -11.04 4.61
N GLY A 336 -3.71 -11.12 5.94
CA GLY A 336 -4.32 -10.10 6.79
C GLY A 336 -3.82 -8.69 6.45
N GLY A 337 -2.52 -8.56 6.24
CA GLY A 337 -1.89 -7.34 5.72
C GLY A 337 -1.93 -7.31 4.19
N ILE A 338 -1.26 -8.27 3.55
CA ILE A 338 -1.06 -8.33 2.10
C ILE A 338 -1.36 -9.74 1.60
N ALA A 339 -2.19 -9.87 0.58
CA ALA A 339 -2.28 -11.08 -0.24
C ALA A 339 -1.68 -10.79 -1.62
N SER A 340 -0.80 -11.66 -2.13
CA SER A 340 -0.14 -11.50 -3.43
C SER A 340 -0.16 -12.80 -4.24
N THR A 341 -1.17 -12.97 -5.10
CA THR A 341 -1.52 -14.29 -5.64
C THR A 341 -1.07 -14.55 -7.09
N ALA A 342 -1.06 -13.54 -7.95
CA ALA A 342 -0.69 -13.69 -9.37
C ALA A 342 0.39 -12.70 -9.84
N GLY A 343 0.88 -11.87 -8.91
CA GLY A 343 1.66 -10.67 -9.19
C GLY A 343 3.14 -10.72 -8.82
N SER A 344 3.72 -9.55 -8.55
CA SER A 344 5.00 -9.44 -7.85
C SER A 344 4.87 -8.52 -6.65
N LEU A 345 5.57 -8.87 -5.57
CA LEU A 345 5.62 -8.11 -4.34
C LEU A 345 7.08 -7.80 -3.99
N THR A 346 7.42 -6.51 -4.02
CA THR A 346 8.71 -6.01 -3.54
C THR A 346 8.52 -5.12 -2.33
N VAL A 347 9.17 -5.45 -1.22
CA VAL A 347 9.09 -4.71 0.05
C VAL A 347 10.48 -4.29 0.51
N SER A 348 10.70 -2.99 0.72
CA SER A 348 11.95 -2.44 1.22
C SER A 348 11.74 -1.46 2.36
N ALA A 349 12.62 -1.48 3.36
CA ALA A 349 12.61 -0.52 4.48
C ALA A 349 11.25 -0.39 5.21
N SER A 350 10.42 -1.42 5.18
CA SER A 350 8.99 -1.33 5.53
C SER A 350 8.63 -2.18 6.75
N THR A 351 7.49 -1.86 7.36
CA THR A 351 6.98 -2.60 8.52
C THR A 351 5.60 -3.18 8.22
N ILE A 352 5.43 -4.48 8.46
CA ILE A 352 4.15 -5.18 8.32
C ILE A 352 3.81 -5.75 9.70
N SER A 353 2.80 -5.19 10.37
CA SER A 353 2.58 -5.54 11.78
C SER A 353 1.14 -5.49 12.28
N GLY A 354 0.78 -6.39 13.19
CA GLY A 354 -0.54 -6.36 13.81
C GLY A 354 -1.67 -6.72 12.84
N ASN A 355 -1.38 -7.37 11.71
CA ASN A 355 -2.41 -7.74 10.75
C ASN A 355 -2.95 -9.15 11.04
N THR A 356 -4.23 -9.37 10.73
CA THR A 356 -4.95 -10.61 11.07
C THR A 356 -5.60 -11.22 9.83
N ALA A 357 -5.30 -12.49 9.52
CA ALA A 357 -5.99 -13.21 8.47
C ALA A 357 -7.36 -13.72 8.95
N GLY A 358 -8.27 -13.99 8.02
CA GLY A 358 -9.66 -14.29 8.31
C GLY A 358 -9.87 -15.67 8.94
N ALA A 359 -10.86 -15.80 9.83
CA ALA A 359 -11.24 -17.09 10.38
C ALA A 359 -12.02 -17.94 9.36
N GLY A 360 -11.93 -19.26 9.48
CA GLY A 360 -12.75 -20.19 8.72
C GLY A 360 -14.22 -20.18 9.15
N GLY A 361 -15.11 -20.62 8.26
CA GLY A 361 -16.55 -20.74 8.52
C GLY A 361 -16.87 -22.01 9.32
N SER A 362 -17.76 -21.92 10.31
CA SER A 362 -18.16 -23.09 11.10
C SER A 362 -19.04 -24.04 10.30
N ALA A 363 -18.90 -25.34 10.55
CA ALA A 363 -19.77 -26.38 10.03
C ALA A 363 -20.88 -26.71 11.05
N ASN A 364 -22.11 -26.88 10.57
CA ASN A 364 -23.28 -27.20 11.40
C ASN A 364 -23.71 -28.67 11.26
N SER A 365 -24.49 -29.20 12.20
CA SER A 365 -24.87 -30.62 12.23
C SER A 365 -25.57 -31.11 10.96
N GLY A 366 -25.18 -32.30 10.49
CA GLY A 366 -25.77 -33.02 9.35
C GLY A 366 -24.77 -33.28 8.23
N CYS A 367 -24.76 -34.51 7.68
CA CYS A 367 -24.08 -34.90 6.44
C CYS A 367 -22.54 -34.77 6.33
N GLY A 368 -21.77 -35.20 7.32
CA GLY A 368 -20.31 -35.38 7.12
C GLY A 368 -19.60 -34.12 6.64
N VAL A 369 -19.88 -32.98 7.28
CA VAL A 369 -19.38 -31.66 6.86
C VAL A 369 -18.03 -31.31 7.47
N LEU A 370 -17.18 -30.66 6.70
CA LEU A 370 -15.86 -30.18 7.11
C LEU A 370 -15.92 -28.70 7.52
N PRO A 371 -15.48 -28.33 8.74
CA PRO A 371 -15.30 -26.92 9.08
C PRO A 371 -14.20 -26.27 8.23
N GLY A 372 -14.31 -24.95 8.04
CA GLY A 372 -13.39 -24.18 7.21
C GLY A 372 -12.09 -23.87 7.93
N SER A 373 -10.97 -23.95 7.23
CA SER A 373 -9.67 -23.54 7.76
C SER A 373 -9.55 -22.02 7.88
N GLY A 374 -8.68 -21.58 8.77
CA GLY A 374 -8.29 -20.17 8.85
C GLY A 374 -7.42 -19.75 7.68
N GLY A 375 -7.46 -18.47 7.33
CA GLY A 375 -6.63 -17.88 6.27
C GLY A 375 -5.15 -17.88 6.64
N ALA A 376 -4.29 -18.21 5.68
CA ALA A 376 -2.84 -18.18 5.86
C ALA A 376 -2.30 -16.74 5.79
N GLY A 377 -1.06 -16.53 6.28
CA GLY A 377 -0.37 -15.26 6.08
C GLY A 377 -1.01 -14.11 6.85
N GLY A 378 -0.83 -14.05 8.18
CA GLY A 378 -1.35 -12.93 8.96
C GLY A 378 -0.81 -11.59 8.47
N GLY A 379 0.50 -11.53 8.22
CA GLY A 379 1.16 -10.37 7.60
C GLY A 379 1.08 -10.44 6.08
N ILE A 380 1.66 -11.47 5.49
CA ILE A 380 1.75 -11.69 4.04
C ILE A 380 1.33 -13.11 3.69
N ASP A 381 0.43 -13.24 2.74
CA ASP A 381 0.24 -14.47 1.97
C ASP A 381 0.73 -14.24 0.54
N SER A 382 1.65 -15.09 0.07
CA SER A 382 2.23 -14.97 -1.26
C SER A 382 2.23 -16.31 -1.98
N THR A 383 1.68 -16.33 -3.19
CA THR A 383 1.85 -17.44 -4.13
C THR A 383 2.65 -17.03 -5.36
N ALA A 384 3.11 -15.77 -5.37
CA ALA A 384 3.82 -15.13 -6.47
C ALA A 384 5.24 -14.73 -6.07
N ALA A 385 5.97 -14.02 -6.95
CA ALA A 385 7.34 -13.61 -6.67
C ALA A 385 7.41 -12.61 -5.50
N LEU A 386 8.20 -12.92 -4.48
CA LEU A 386 8.37 -12.12 -3.26
C LEU A 386 9.83 -11.69 -3.11
N THR A 387 10.09 -10.39 -3.04
CA THR A 387 11.42 -9.86 -2.69
C THR A 387 11.28 -8.92 -1.51
N MET A 388 12.02 -9.20 -0.44
CA MET A 388 12.00 -8.38 0.76
C MET A 388 13.41 -8.01 1.21
N LEU A 389 13.60 -6.74 1.54
CA LEU A 389 14.87 -6.17 1.96
C LEU A 389 14.70 -5.24 3.16
N ASN A 390 15.56 -5.36 4.18
CA ASN A 390 15.67 -4.39 5.27
C ASN A 390 14.30 -4.07 5.91
N SER A 391 13.50 -5.08 6.25
CA SER A 391 12.10 -4.88 6.65
C SER A 391 11.76 -5.68 7.90
N THR A 392 10.79 -5.18 8.68
CA THR A 392 10.33 -5.81 9.93
C THR A 392 8.91 -6.37 9.76
N ILE A 393 8.70 -7.63 10.15
CA ILE A 393 7.39 -8.28 10.18
C ILE A 393 7.11 -8.75 11.61
N ALA A 394 6.11 -8.16 12.26
CA ALA A 394 5.88 -8.44 13.68
C ALA A 394 4.43 -8.43 14.12
N SER A 395 4.09 -9.26 15.10
CA SER A 395 2.75 -9.29 15.73
C SER A 395 1.59 -9.52 14.75
N ASN A 396 1.83 -10.22 13.64
CA ASN A 396 0.77 -10.63 12.74
C ASN A 396 0.23 -12.01 13.12
N THR A 397 -1.05 -12.23 12.86
CA THR A 397 -1.76 -13.45 13.26
C THR A 397 -2.49 -14.04 12.06
N SER A 398 -2.20 -15.29 11.71
CA SER A 398 -3.01 -15.99 10.70
C SER A 398 -4.33 -16.47 11.30
N GLY A 399 -5.29 -16.82 10.44
CA GLY A 399 -6.69 -17.01 10.83
C GLY A 399 -6.92 -18.28 11.65
N ALA A 400 -7.89 -18.26 12.56
CA ALA A 400 -8.30 -19.45 13.31
C ALA A 400 -9.10 -20.42 12.42
N GLY A 401 -8.90 -21.71 12.66
CA GLY A 401 -9.76 -22.76 12.11
C GLY A 401 -11.13 -22.74 12.77
N ALA A 402 -12.17 -23.08 12.02
CA ALA A 402 -13.53 -23.03 12.52
C ALA A 402 -13.88 -24.22 13.42
N THR A 403 -14.89 -24.01 14.27
CA THR A 403 -15.44 -25.07 15.11
C THR A 403 -16.22 -26.08 14.27
N GLY A 404 -15.97 -27.37 14.52
CA GLY A 404 -16.79 -28.48 14.00
C GLY A 404 -18.04 -28.73 14.84
N CYS A 405 -18.81 -29.78 14.51
CA CYS A 405 -20.05 -30.11 15.22
C CYS A 405 -19.89 -31.16 16.33
N THR A 406 -20.83 -31.17 17.29
CA THR A 406 -20.85 -32.09 18.44
C THR A 406 -21.23 -33.53 18.03
N PRO A 407 -20.84 -34.57 18.79
CA PRO A 407 -20.73 -35.97 18.31
C PRO A 407 -22.00 -36.70 17.82
N SER A 408 -23.18 -36.09 17.79
CA SER A 408 -24.43 -36.86 17.63
C SER A 408 -24.77 -37.32 16.20
N HIS A 409 -24.08 -36.88 15.14
CA HIS A 409 -24.52 -37.16 13.75
C HIS A 409 -23.41 -37.25 12.68
N GLY A 410 -22.31 -37.99 12.92
CA GLY A 410 -21.27 -38.20 11.88
C GLY A 410 -20.37 -36.98 11.60
N CYS A 411 -20.04 -36.23 12.66
CA CYS A 411 -19.32 -34.96 12.61
C CYS A 411 -17.79 -35.11 12.54
N TYR A 412 -17.15 -34.24 11.76
CA TYR A 412 -15.69 -34.06 11.74
C TYR A 412 -15.22 -33.14 12.89
N GLY A 413 -13.94 -33.26 13.27
CA GLY A 413 -13.29 -32.37 14.23
C GLY A 413 -13.16 -30.93 13.74
N GLY A 414 -12.69 -30.05 14.61
CA GLY A 414 -12.42 -28.65 14.25
C GLY A 414 -11.38 -28.52 13.14
N ALA A 415 -11.46 -27.43 12.38
CA ALA A 415 -10.57 -27.20 11.24
C ALA A 415 -9.19 -26.71 11.67
N SER A 416 -8.22 -26.82 10.77
CA SER A 416 -6.88 -26.29 11.02
C SER A 416 -6.87 -24.76 11.01
N GLY A 417 -6.03 -24.18 11.87
CA GLY A 417 -5.66 -22.77 11.77
C GLY A 417 -4.78 -22.48 10.55
N GLY A 418 -4.75 -21.22 10.13
CA GLY A 418 -3.93 -20.77 9.02
C GLY A 418 -2.45 -20.79 9.35
N ALA A 419 -1.60 -21.15 8.38
CA ALA A 419 -0.15 -21.17 8.53
C ALA A 419 0.47 -19.77 8.33
N GLY A 420 1.73 -19.61 8.71
CA GLY A 420 2.51 -18.41 8.37
C GLY A 420 1.96 -17.14 9.03
N GLY A 421 2.01 -17.05 10.36
CA GLY A 421 1.51 -15.86 11.07
C GLY A 421 2.12 -14.56 10.54
N GLY A 422 3.44 -14.57 10.30
CA GLY A 422 4.14 -13.49 9.61
C GLY A 422 4.01 -13.58 8.09
N ILE A 423 4.59 -14.62 7.50
CA ILE A 423 4.58 -14.90 6.06
C ILE A 423 4.13 -16.34 5.81
N ALA A 424 3.15 -16.52 4.92
CA ALA A 424 2.91 -17.79 4.24
C ALA A 424 3.32 -17.63 2.77
N HIS A 425 4.21 -18.51 2.30
CA HIS A 425 4.70 -18.52 0.92
C HIS A 425 4.39 -19.87 0.27
N ALA A 426 3.34 -19.91 -0.54
CA ALA A 426 2.85 -21.17 -1.08
C ALA A 426 3.62 -21.63 -2.33
N SER A 427 4.02 -20.70 -3.19
CA SER A 427 4.64 -20.98 -4.50
C SER A 427 5.42 -19.79 -5.05
N GLY A 428 6.18 -20.01 -6.13
CA GLY A 428 7.05 -18.99 -6.72
C GLY A 428 8.36 -18.81 -5.97
N ASN A 429 9.19 -17.87 -6.45
CA ASN A 429 10.50 -17.59 -5.86
C ASN A 429 10.38 -16.47 -4.82
N ALA A 430 10.93 -16.70 -3.64
CA ALA A 430 11.05 -15.72 -2.58
C ALA A 430 12.52 -15.46 -2.23
N THR A 431 12.86 -14.19 -2.03
CA THR A 431 14.17 -13.78 -1.50
C THR A 431 13.94 -12.82 -0.34
N LEU A 432 14.38 -13.25 0.85
CA LEU A 432 14.31 -12.50 2.08
C LEU A 432 15.73 -12.12 2.49
N THR A 433 16.00 -10.83 2.65
CA THR A 433 17.32 -10.35 3.05
C THR A 433 17.21 -9.26 4.10
N ASN A 434 17.98 -9.39 5.18
CA ASN A 434 18.02 -8.42 6.26
C ASN A 434 16.64 -8.16 6.86
N LEU A 435 15.90 -9.21 7.19
CA LEU A 435 14.59 -9.06 7.82
C LEU A 435 14.65 -9.30 9.32
N THR A 436 13.69 -8.74 10.02
CA THR A 436 13.38 -9.14 11.40
C THR A 436 11.94 -9.64 11.43
N ILE A 437 11.77 -10.95 11.67
CA ILE A 437 10.46 -11.62 11.73
C ILE A 437 10.28 -12.17 13.14
N ALA A 438 9.41 -11.54 13.94
CA ALA A 438 9.27 -11.88 15.35
C ALA A 438 7.88 -11.59 15.91
N GLY A 439 7.45 -12.39 16.89
CA GLY A 439 6.21 -12.16 17.62
C GLY A 439 4.95 -12.36 16.78
N ASN A 440 5.05 -12.98 15.60
CA ASN A 440 3.89 -13.40 14.82
C ASN A 440 3.33 -14.73 15.37
N SER A 441 2.06 -15.02 15.11
CA SER A 441 1.39 -16.22 15.62
C SER A 441 0.63 -16.93 14.51
N SER A 442 0.76 -18.26 14.43
CA SER A 442 -0.13 -19.04 13.58
C SER A 442 -1.54 -19.13 14.18
N GLY A 443 -2.53 -19.37 13.34
CA GLY A 443 -3.90 -19.53 13.77
C GLY A 443 -4.09 -20.78 14.62
N SER A 444 -4.95 -20.71 15.63
CA SER A 444 -5.37 -21.88 16.40
C SER A 444 -6.24 -22.80 15.54
N GLY A 445 -6.14 -24.10 15.79
CA GLY A 445 -7.15 -25.03 15.29
C GLY A 445 -8.51 -24.80 15.96
N GLY A 446 -9.58 -25.12 15.24
CA GLY A 446 -10.93 -25.05 15.78
C GLY A 446 -11.21 -26.20 16.75
N THR A 447 -12.28 -26.05 17.55
CA THR A 447 -12.74 -27.09 18.48
C THR A 447 -13.78 -27.99 17.82
N GLY A 448 -13.98 -29.21 18.33
CA GLY A 448 -15.01 -30.12 17.82
C GLY A 448 -14.93 -31.50 18.47
N ALA A 449 -15.46 -32.52 17.80
CA ALA A 449 -15.33 -33.92 18.23
C ALA A 449 -13.85 -34.34 18.38
N SER A 450 -12.98 -33.82 17.52
CA SER A 450 -11.54 -33.68 17.75
C SER A 450 -11.14 -32.21 17.54
N ASN A 451 -10.06 -31.77 18.18
CA ASN A 451 -9.53 -30.43 17.94
C ASN A 451 -8.76 -30.39 16.62
N GLY A 452 -8.92 -29.31 15.86
CA GLY A 452 -8.10 -29.03 14.71
C GLY A 452 -6.67 -28.68 15.12
N SER A 453 -5.75 -28.82 14.17
CA SER A 453 -4.35 -28.46 14.38
C SER A 453 -4.16 -26.94 14.31
N ALA A 454 -3.24 -26.40 15.11
CA ALA A 454 -2.73 -25.05 14.88
C ALA A 454 -2.02 -24.98 13.51
N GLY A 455 -2.00 -23.80 12.91
CA GLY A 455 -1.29 -23.57 11.66
C GLY A 455 0.22 -23.75 11.80
N ALA A 456 0.86 -24.20 10.72
CA ALA A 456 2.31 -24.37 10.66
C ALA A 456 3.05 -23.02 10.61
N GLY A 457 4.30 -23.00 11.06
CA GLY A 457 5.21 -21.86 10.89
C GLY A 457 4.66 -20.54 11.44
N SER A 458 4.69 -20.32 12.76
CA SER A 458 4.20 -19.07 13.36
C SER A 458 4.80 -17.79 12.76
N GLN A 459 6.07 -17.83 12.34
CA GLN A 459 6.76 -16.70 11.71
C GLN A 459 6.74 -16.81 10.19
N LEU A 460 7.15 -17.97 9.67
CA LEU A 460 7.35 -18.22 8.24
C LEU A 460 6.92 -19.64 7.89
N ASP A 461 6.02 -19.79 6.92
CA ASP A 461 5.65 -21.07 6.34
C ASP A 461 5.95 -21.08 4.84
N VAL A 462 6.62 -22.12 4.36
CA VAL A 462 6.95 -22.32 2.94
C VAL A 462 6.36 -23.64 2.45
N ALA A 463 5.13 -23.60 1.94
CA ALA A 463 4.40 -24.82 1.60
C ALA A 463 5.04 -25.59 0.42
N SER A 464 5.30 -24.91 -0.70
CA SER A 464 5.92 -25.55 -1.88
C SER A 464 6.84 -24.65 -2.72
N GLY A 465 7.00 -23.38 -2.34
CA GLY A 465 7.85 -22.42 -3.05
C GLY A 465 9.34 -22.59 -2.79
N LEU A 466 10.18 -21.95 -3.62
CA LEU A 466 11.61 -21.81 -3.37
C LEU A 466 11.84 -20.49 -2.63
N LEU A 467 12.24 -20.58 -1.36
CA LEU A 467 12.59 -19.41 -0.55
C LEU A 467 14.07 -19.43 -0.19
N TYR A 468 14.75 -18.32 -0.46
CA TYR A 468 16.11 -18.05 -0.01
C TYR A 468 16.09 -16.98 1.05
N GLU A 469 16.72 -17.27 2.19
CA GLU A 469 16.84 -16.35 3.31
C GLU A 469 18.31 -16.04 3.53
N ALA A 470 18.65 -14.75 3.64
CA ALA A 470 19.98 -14.30 4.02
C ALA A 470 19.89 -13.24 5.11
N ASN A 471 20.86 -13.25 6.02
CA ASN A 471 21.11 -12.17 6.96
C ASN A 471 19.88 -11.77 7.81
N THR A 472 18.99 -12.71 8.09
CA THR A 472 17.66 -12.45 8.67
C THR A 472 17.55 -13.01 10.07
N ILE A 473 16.80 -12.32 10.94
CA ILE A 473 16.46 -12.80 12.27
C ILE A 473 15.03 -13.35 12.23
N ILE A 474 14.85 -14.62 12.61
CA ILE A 474 13.54 -15.22 12.84
C ILE A 474 13.43 -15.70 14.30
N GLN A 475 12.55 -15.05 15.07
CA GLN A 475 12.27 -15.44 16.47
C GLN A 475 10.90 -16.13 16.55
N GLY A 476 10.92 -17.46 16.48
CA GLY A 476 9.73 -18.31 16.51
C GLY A 476 9.72 -19.34 15.37
N GLY A 477 8.68 -20.16 15.31
CA GLY A 477 8.66 -21.35 14.44
C GLY A 477 8.56 -21.05 12.93
N CYS A 478 9.35 -21.78 12.15
CA CYS A 478 9.24 -21.93 10.70
C CYS A 478 8.70 -23.30 10.31
N ALA A 479 8.15 -23.40 9.10
CA ALA A 479 7.78 -24.67 8.48
C ALA A 479 8.10 -24.67 6.98
N GLY A 480 8.26 -25.88 6.43
CA GLY A 480 8.60 -26.06 5.02
C GLY A 480 10.09 -25.94 4.70
N LYS A 481 10.42 -25.87 3.41
CA LYS A 481 11.80 -25.84 2.94
C LYS A 481 12.29 -24.39 2.77
N ILE A 482 13.18 -23.99 3.67
CA ILE A 482 13.89 -22.71 3.60
C ILE A 482 15.34 -22.98 3.17
N ASN A 483 15.82 -22.27 2.15
CA ASN A 483 17.21 -22.38 1.72
C ASN A 483 18.04 -21.28 2.39
N ASP A 484 18.96 -21.69 3.25
CA ASP A 484 19.87 -20.79 3.94
C ASP A 484 20.94 -20.27 2.97
N ALA A 485 20.95 -18.95 2.75
CA ALA A 485 21.98 -18.26 2.00
C ALA A 485 23.06 -17.62 2.91
N GLY A 486 23.01 -17.89 4.22
CA GLY A 486 24.00 -17.47 5.21
C GLY A 486 23.61 -16.23 6.02
N GLY A 487 24.23 -16.07 7.19
CA GLY A 487 24.06 -14.91 8.06
C GLY A 487 22.74 -14.84 8.85
N ASN A 488 21.93 -15.90 8.80
CA ASN A 488 20.64 -15.96 9.49
C ASN A 488 20.79 -16.33 10.97
N LEU A 489 19.88 -15.81 11.81
CA LEU A 489 19.79 -16.09 13.24
C LEU A 489 18.38 -16.55 13.61
N GLN A 490 18.28 -17.65 14.35
CA GLN A 490 17.02 -18.27 14.73
C GLN A 490 16.96 -18.69 16.21
N SER A 491 15.74 -18.90 16.71
CA SER A 491 15.50 -19.56 18.00
C SER A 491 15.78 -21.08 17.94
N ALA A 492 16.21 -21.66 19.05
CA ALA A 492 16.41 -23.11 19.15
C ALA A 492 15.10 -23.88 18.91
N GLY A 493 15.16 -24.96 18.12
CA GLY A 493 14.00 -25.80 17.80
C GLY A 493 12.93 -25.14 16.93
N SER A 494 13.25 -24.01 16.29
CA SER A 494 12.27 -23.26 15.51
C SER A 494 11.90 -23.91 14.17
N GLY A 495 12.73 -24.82 13.65
CA GLY A 495 12.57 -25.36 12.29
C GLY A 495 13.04 -24.41 11.19
N CYS A 496 13.53 -23.21 11.54
CA CYS A 496 14.20 -22.30 10.62
C CYS A 496 15.64 -22.77 10.34
N GLN A 497 16.32 -22.10 9.41
CA GLN A 497 17.72 -22.36 9.08
C GLN A 497 18.62 -21.22 9.58
N GLY A 498 19.93 -21.49 9.74
CA GLY A 498 20.90 -20.53 10.24
C GLY A 498 21.34 -20.77 11.69
N ALA A 499 22.14 -19.83 12.22
CA ALA A 499 22.73 -19.92 13.55
C ALA A 499 21.66 -19.87 14.64
N VAL A 500 21.84 -20.66 15.71
CA VAL A 500 20.94 -20.65 16.86
C VAL A 500 21.48 -19.69 17.91
N GLY A 501 20.67 -18.70 18.30
CA GLY A 501 21.05 -17.74 19.33
C GLY A 501 19.91 -16.81 19.74
N ASN A 502 20.09 -16.15 20.89
CA ASN A 502 19.13 -15.16 21.36
C ASN A 502 19.36 -13.82 20.67
N ALA A 503 18.37 -13.34 19.90
CA ALA A 503 18.46 -12.05 19.24
C ALA A 503 18.23 -10.85 20.18
N GLU A 504 17.73 -11.08 21.40
CA GLU A 504 17.48 -10.03 22.41
C GLU A 504 16.74 -8.82 21.85
N LEU A 505 15.73 -9.07 21.02
CA LEU A 505 15.00 -8.01 20.33
C LEU A 505 14.19 -7.17 21.32
N GLY A 506 14.35 -5.85 21.24
CA GLY A 506 13.46 -4.89 21.89
C GLY A 506 12.07 -4.84 21.25
N ALA A 507 11.16 -4.11 21.89
CA ALA A 507 9.80 -3.93 21.39
C ALA A 507 9.75 -3.26 20.00
N LEU A 508 8.71 -3.58 19.21
CA LEU A 508 8.43 -2.87 17.97
C LEU A 508 8.11 -1.40 18.26
N GLN A 509 9.00 -0.49 17.86
CA GLN A 509 8.86 0.93 18.14
C GLN A 509 9.60 1.81 17.14
N GLY A 510 9.41 3.13 17.23
CA GLY A 510 10.14 4.09 16.41
C GLY A 510 11.58 4.24 16.89
N ASN A 511 12.54 3.66 16.16
CA ASN A 511 13.98 3.70 16.46
C ASN A 511 14.79 4.64 15.52
N GLY A 512 14.16 5.70 14.99
CA GLY A 512 14.83 6.77 14.23
C GLY A 512 14.74 6.69 12.69
N GLY A 513 14.16 5.62 12.15
CA GLY A 513 13.90 5.43 10.72
C GLY A 513 12.55 5.96 10.22
N PRO A 514 12.12 5.63 8.98
CA PRO A 514 10.79 6.00 8.49
C PRO A 514 9.67 5.11 9.07
N THR A 515 9.98 3.88 9.44
CA THR A 515 9.05 2.86 9.94
C THR A 515 9.53 2.29 11.29
N GLN A 516 8.67 1.53 11.98
CA GLN A 516 9.03 0.92 13.27
C GLN A 516 9.92 -0.31 13.09
N THR A 517 10.88 -0.50 13.99
CA THR A 517 11.82 -1.64 13.95
C THR A 517 11.91 -2.28 15.34
N MET A 518 12.58 -3.43 15.43
CA MET A 518 12.96 -4.07 16.68
C MET A 518 14.49 -4.02 16.80
N ALA A 519 15.00 -3.28 17.80
CA ALA A 519 16.44 -3.10 17.99
C ALA A 519 17.02 -4.27 18.79
N PRO A 520 18.14 -4.90 18.36
CA PRO A 520 18.87 -5.86 19.17
C PRO A 520 19.39 -5.23 20.48
N GLY A 521 19.32 -5.98 21.57
CA GLY A 521 19.87 -5.62 22.87
C GLY A 521 21.37 -5.85 22.99
N SER A 522 21.97 -5.41 24.10
CA SER A 522 23.39 -5.63 24.39
C SER A 522 23.67 -7.10 24.71
N GLY A 523 24.51 -7.75 23.92
CA GLY A 523 24.79 -9.19 24.05
C GLY A 523 24.00 -10.06 23.07
N SER A 524 23.18 -9.44 22.22
CA SER A 524 22.47 -10.13 21.15
C SER A 524 23.42 -10.92 20.26
N ALA A 525 23.05 -12.16 19.98
CA ALA A 525 23.72 -13.01 19.00
C ALA A 525 23.56 -12.51 17.56
N ALA A 526 22.74 -11.49 17.32
CA ALA A 526 22.58 -10.88 16.00
C ALA A 526 23.70 -9.88 15.67
N ILE A 527 24.40 -9.36 16.68
CA ILE A 527 25.35 -8.27 16.50
C ILE A 527 26.63 -8.79 15.86
N ASP A 528 27.15 -8.07 14.85
CA ASP A 528 28.43 -8.35 14.19
C ASP A 528 28.58 -9.80 13.70
N GLN A 529 27.62 -10.29 12.91
CA GLN A 529 27.62 -11.67 12.39
C GLN A 529 27.96 -11.79 10.90
N ILE A 530 27.73 -10.73 10.11
CA ILE A 530 27.75 -10.82 8.66
C ILE A 530 28.97 -10.08 8.10
N PRO A 531 29.87 -10.74 7.37
CA PRO A 531 31.02 -10.07 6.76
C PRO A 531 30.59 -8.90 5.86
N ALA A 532 31.30 -7.77 5.93
CA ALA A 532 30.99 -6.55 5.17
C ALA A 532 31.39 -6.63 3.69
N ASN A 533 30.81 -7.57 2.94
CA ASN A 533 30.81 -7.51 1.49
C ASN A 533 29.48 -6.89 0.99
N PRO A 534 29.45 -6.15 -0.13
CA PRO A 534 28.24 -5.46 -0.59
C PRO A 534 27.04 -6.36 -0.93
N ALA A 535 27.28 -7.66 -1.17
CA ALA A 535 26.23 -8.62 -1.48
C ALA A 535 25.53 -9.13 -0.20
N SER A 536 26.24 -9.21 0.94
CA SER A 536 25.70 -9.62 2.24
C SER A 536 25.37 -8.43 3.16
N CYS A 537 25.98 -7.27 2.94
CA CYS A 537 25.76 -6.06 3.73
C CYS A 537 25.39 -4.88 2.82
N PRO A 538 24.10 -4.66 2.57
CA PRO A 538 23.60 -3.45 1.93
C PRO A 538 24.04 -2.22 2.72
N ALA A 539 24.29 -1.12 2.01
CA ALA A 539 24.90 0.08 2.59
C ALA A 539 24.02 0.83 3.62
N THR A 540 22.73 0.48 3.74
CA THR A 540 21.89 0.96 4.84
C THR A 540 20.98 -0.12 5.40
N ASP A 541 20.57 0.06 6.65
CA ASP A 541 19.53 -0.74 7.30
C ASP A 541 18.10 -0.20 7.03
N GLN A 542 17.08 -0.76 7.67
CA GLN A 542 15.68 -0.32 7.51
C GLN A 542 15.47 1.17 7.79
N ARG A 543 16.27 1.75 8.69
CA ARG A 543 16.16 3.16 9.10
C ARG A 543 16.86 4.10 8.11
N GLY A 544 17.63 3.56 7.17
CA GLY A 544 18.50 4.32 6.29
C GLY A 544 19.84 4.69 6.95
N PHE A 545 20.22 4.02 8.04
CA PHE A 545 21.48 4.27 8.75
C PHE A 545 22.59 3.40 8.14
N ILE A 546 23.86 3.82 8.25
CA ILE A 546 24.98 3.10 7.62
C ILE A 546 25.06 1.67 8.15
N ARG A 547 25.33 0.75 7.23
CA ARG A 547 25.63 -0.64 7.52
C ARG A 547 26.86 -1.09 6.70
N PRO A 548 27.92 -1.61 7.33
CA PRO A 548 28.18 -1.67 8.78
C PRO A 548 28.41 -0.29 9.43
N ASP A 549 28.35 -0.16 10.75
CA ASP A 549 28.40 1.13 11.45
C ASP A 549 29.78 1.82 11.57
N GLY A 550 30.76 1.37 10.78
CA GLY A 550 32.17 1.78 10.83
C GLY A 550 33.14 0.60 10.94
N GLU A 551 32.60 -0.59 11.13
CA GLU A 551 33.23 -1.88 11.31
C GLU A 551 33.31 -2.63 9.96
N SER A 552 33.88 -3.83 9.95
CA SER A 552 33.92 -4.72 8.78
C SER A 552 32.89 -5.86 8.85
N ILE A 553 31.92 -5.74 9.76
CA ILE A 553 30.91 -6.77 10.04
C ILE A 553 29.58 -6.06 10.30
N CYS A 554 28.47 -6.63 9.84
CA CYS A 554 27.14 -6.11 10.06
C CYS A 554 26.34 -7.01 10.98
N ASP A 555 25.30 -6.45 11.58
CA ASP A 555 24.31 -7.20 12.34
C ASP A 555 23.44 -8.04 11.43
N ALA A 556 22.90 -9.16 11.91
CA ALA A 556 21.78 -9.83 11.27
C ALA A 556 20.49 -9.02 11.44
N GLY A 557 19.60 -9.14 10.46
CA GLY A 557 18.25 -8.59 10.48
C GLY A 557 18.10 -7.19 9.91
N ALA A 558 16.95 -6.55 10.19
CA ALA A 558 16.57 -5.28 9.59
C ALA A 558 17.24 -4.05 10.20
N PHE A 559 17.95 -4.23 11.32
CA PHE A 559 18.50 -3.17 12.16
C PHE A 559 19.99 -3.37 12.35
N GLU A 560 20.74 -2.26 12.27
CA GLU A 560 22.17 -2.22 12.58
C GLU A 560 22.45 -1.52 13.93
N THR A 561 23.01 -2.22 14.89
CA THR A 561 23.38 -1.68 16.21
C THR A 561 24.53 -0.70 16.07
N GLY A 562 24.60 0.32 16.93
CA GLY A 562 25.64 1.36 16.83
C GLY A 562 25.55 2.29 15.59
N ALA A 563 24.69 1.94 14.63
CA ALA A 563 24.55 2.62 13.36
C ALA A 563 24.34 4.12 13.48
N ARG A 564 25.17 4.82 12.72
CA ARG A 564 25.13 6.25 12.53
C ARG A 564 24.26 6.54 11.31
N PRO A 565 23.57 7.68 11.25
CA PRO A 565 22.85 8.08 10.05
C PRO A 565 23.86 8.15 8.90
N PHE A 566 23.48 7.66 7.72
CA PHE A 566 24.33 7.71 6.54
C PHE A 566 24.56 9.17 6.12
N ILE A 567 25.63 9.76 6.67
CA ILE A 567 26.20 11.03 6.26
C ILE A 567 27.49 10.67 5.56
N LEU A 568 27.47 10.66 4.23
CA LEU A 568 28.66 10.40 3.43
C LEU A 568 29.82 11.28 3.92
N CYS A 569 30.99 10.68 4.17
CA CYS A 569 32.23 11.42 4.34
C CYS A 569 32.50 12.21 3.06
N ILE A 570 32.25 13.51 3.09
CA ILE A 570 32.37 14.45 1.95
C ILE A 570 33.78 14.44 1.33
N ARG A 571 34.80 13.92 2.04
CA ARG A 571 36.19 13.86 1.57
C ARG A 571 36.61 12.53 0.92
N CYS A 572 35.80 11.48 0.97
CA CYS A 572 36.25 10.13 0.60
C CYS A 572 35.71 9.59 -0.74
N VAL A 573 34.82 10.30 -1.44
CA VAL A 573 34.29 9.84 -2.74
C VAL A 573 34.56 10.88 -3.82
N ALA A 574 35.55 10.60 -4.68
CA ALA A 574 35.76 11.36 -5.91
C ALA A 574 34.60 11.11 -6.88
N GLY A 575 34.01 12.18 -7.45
CA GLY A 575 32.97 12.06 -8.48
C GLY A 575 31.50 12.24 -8.03
N LEU A 576 31.24 12.87 -6.87
CA LEU A 576 29.88 13.16 -6.42
C LEU A 576 29.06 13.95 -7.46
N THR A 577 27.86 13.45 -7.79
CA THR A 577 26.94 14.15 -8.69
C THR A 577 26.14 15.22 -7.90
N LEU A 578 26.02 16.43 -8.47
CA LEU A 578 25.20 17.52 -7.92
C LEU A 578 23.73 17.10 -7.82
N ALA A 579 23.24 16.86 -6.60
CA ALA A 579 21.84 16.60 -6.32
C ALA A 579 21.49 16.97 -4.87
N PRO A 580 20.28 17.46 -4.56
CA PRO A 580 19.51 18.51 -5.24
C PRO A 580 20.26 19.85 -5.22
N HIS A 581 20.13 20.72 -6.23
CA HIS A 581 20.82 22.02 -6.18
C HIS A 581 20.04 23.11 -5.44
N PHE A 582 18.75 22.88 -5.16
CA PHE A 582 17.89 23.78 -4.39
C PHE A 582 17.24 23.05 -3.22
N PHE A 583 17.13 23.71 -2.06
CA PHE A 583 16.31 23.32 -0.90
C PHE A 583 15.47 24.49 -0.41
N GLY A 584 14.14 24.32 -0.45
CA GLY A 584 13.17 25.18 0.20
C GLY A 584 12.41 24.41 1.27
N LEU A 585 12.05 25.10 2.35
CA LEU A 585 11.17 24.58 3.39
C LEU A 585 10.14 25.64 3.75
N THR A 586 8.89 25.41 3.37
CA THR A 586 7.75 26.28 3.67
C THR A 586 6.92 25.62 4.76
N LEU A 587 6.64 26.32 5.85
CA LEU A 587 5.90 25.76 6.99
C LEU A 587 4.45 26.21 6.97
N HIS A 588 3.54 25.32 7.32
CA HIS A 588 2.10 25.56 7.28
C HIS A 588 1.51 25.99 8.64
N GLY A 589 2.26 26.82 9.37
CA GLY A 589 1.84 27.46 10.62
C GLY A 589 1.91 26.60 11.89
N THR A 590 1.42 25.35 11.85
CA THR A 590 1.43 24.42 13.00
C THR A 590 2.08 23.09 12.63
N LYS A 591 2.58 22.37 13.65
CA LYS A 591 3.28 21.10 13.43
C LYS A 591 2.39 20.00 12.82
N THR A 592 1.07 20.08 13.01
CA THR A 592 0.10 19.14 12.43
C THR A 592 -0.19 19.42 10.96
N ARG A 593 -0.07 20.68 10.52
CA ARG A 593 -0.20 21.06 9.10
C ARG A 593 1.06 20.77 8.28
N GLY A 594 2.17 20.45 8.93
CA GLY A 594 3.40 20.01 8.28
C GLY A 594 4.20 21.13 7.59
N ALA A 595 4.96 20.75 6.57
CA ALA A 595 5.82 21.61 5.79
C ALA A 595 5.87 21.16 4.32
N THR A 596 5.97 22.08 3.38
CA THR A 596 6.34 21.78 1.99
C THR A 596 7.85 21.90 1.83
N VAL A 597 8.47 20.79 1.47
CA VAL A 597 9.85 20.69 1.01
C VAL A 597 9.87 20.98 -0.48
N ILE A 598 10.78 21.84 -0.91
CA ILE A 598 10.97 22.19 -2.32
C ILE A 598 12.39 21.80 -2.70
N SER A 599 12.55 21.10 -3.80
CA SER A 599 13.83 20.69 -4.34
C SER A 599 13.93 20.98 -5.83
N VAL A 600 15.15 20.98 -6.36
CA VAL A 600 15.37 20.91 -7.81
C VAL A 600 16.44 19.87 -8.09
N LEU A 601 16.11 18.91 -8.96
CA LEU A 601 16.91 17.71 -9.26
C LEU A 601 17.34 17.69 -10.73
N HIS A 602 18.55 17.23 -11.04
CA HIS A 602 19.00 17.04 -12.43
C HIS A 602 18.59 15.68 -13.00
N LYS A 603 18.43 14.67 -12.14
CA LYS A 603 18.01 13.31 -12.48
C LYS A 603 17.01 12.83 -11.44
N PRO A 604 16.17 11.83 -11.76
CA PRO A 604 15.29 11.24 -10.77
C PRO A 604 16.09 10.68 -9.57
N ARG A 605 15.68 11.03 -8.35
CA ARG A 605 16.35 10.65 -7.11
C ARG A 605 15.33 10.49 -5.99
N VAL A 606 15.65 9.71 -4.96
CA VAL A 606 14.84 9.70 -3.72
C VAL A 606 15.31 10.83 -2.83
N LEU A 607 14.41 11.67 -2.34
CA LEU A 607 14.77 12.79 -1.46
C LEU A 607 14.75 12.36 -0.01
N VAL A 608 15.70 12.87 0.78
CA VAL A 608 15.80 12.58 2.22
C VAL A 608 16.07 13.85 2.99
N LEU A 609 15.38 14.00 4.12
CA LEU A 609 15.72 14.99 5.14
C LEU A 609 16.47 14.34 6.29
N LEU A 610 17.63 14.88 6.62
CA LEU A 610 18.32 14.65 7.88
C LEU A 610 17.82 15.65 8.91
N VAL A 611 17.23 15.15 9.99
CA VAL A 611 16.68 15.97 11.07
C VAL A 611 17.54 15.82 12.31
N ARG A 612 18.11 16.94 12.77
CA ARG A 612 18.95 17.01 13.98
C ARG A 612 18.41 18.03 14.95
N ARG A 613 18.30 17.69 16.23
CA ARG A 613 17.91 18.63 17.28
C ARG A 613 19.11 19.45 17.71
N ILE A 614 18.94 20.76 17.77
CA ILE A 614 19.92 21.72 18.25
C ILE A 614 19.76 21.79 19.78
N VAL A 615 20.76 21.31 20.52
CA VAL A 615 20.78 21.33 21.99
C VAL A 615 21.70 22.43 22.51
N ARG A 616 21.88 22.55 23.84
CA ARG A 616 22.74 23.58 24.46
C ARG A 616 24.14 23.59 23.82
N HIS A 617 24.74 24.77 23.71
CA HIS A 617 26.02 25.02 23.04
C HIS A 617 26.03 24.69 21.54
N HIS A 618 24.88 24.73 20.85
CA HIS A 618 24.76 24.45 19.41
C HIS A 618 25.19 23.04 18.97
N ARG A 619 25.34 22.10 19.92
CA ARG A 619 25.59 20.69 19.59
C ARG A 619 24.37 20.12 18.87
N LEU A 620 24.61 19.32 17.84
CA LEU A 620 23.57 18.65 17.07
C LEU A 620 23.42 17.21 17.57
N THR A 621 22.19 16.82 17.86
CA THR A 621 21.82 15.43 18.19
C THR A 621 20.91 14.89 17.09
N LEU A 622 21.18 13.69 16.59
CA LEU A 622 20.34 13.10 15.55
C LEU A 622 18.93 12.83 16.09
N VAL A 623 17.92 13.19 15.31
CA VAL A 623 16.54 12.75 15.54
C VAL A 623 16.20 11.59 14.61
N GLY A 624 16.59 11.69 13.34
CA GLY A 624 16.42 10.62 12.36
C GLY A 624 16.40 11.12 10.92
N LEU A 625 16.08 10.20 10.00
CA LEU A 625 15.94 10.47 8.57
C LEU A 625 14.46 10.44 8.16
N VAL A 626 14.11 11.26 7.17
CA VAL A 626 12.77 11.26 6.55
C VAL A 626 12.95 11.07 5.05
N ARG A 627 12.51 9.93 4.51
CA ARG A 627 12.42 9.71 3.06
C ARG A 627 11.16 10.40 2.55
N LEU A 628 11.29 11.20 1.49
CA LEU A 628 10.19 11.91 0.85
C LEU A 628 9.70 11.22 -0.43
N GLY A 629 10.23 10.03 -0.73
CA GLY A 629 9.91 9.26 -1.93
C GLY A 629 10.78 9.61 -3.13
N GLN A 630 10.48 8.99 -4.27
CA GLN A 630 11.20 9.18 -5.52
C GLN A 630 10.65 10.39 -6.28
N HIS A 631 11.52 11.32 -6.63
CA HIS A 631 11.19 12.54 -7.36
C HIS A 631 11.82 12.54 -8.74
N ARG A 632 11.12 13.08 -9.74
CA ARG A 632 11.63 13.25 -11.11
C ARG A 632 12.69 14.36 -11.18
N ALA A 633 13.40 14.45 -12.30
CA ALA A 633 14.22 15.62 -12.60
C ALA A 633 13.35 16.88 -12.71
N GLY A 634 13.93 18.05 -12.43
CA GLY A 634 13.24 19.34 -12.37
C GLY A 634 12.88 19.78 -10.95
N ARG A 635 12.04 20.82 -10.86
CA ARG A 635 11.52 21.30 -9.58
C ARG A 635 10.55 20.26 -9.02
N SER A 636 10.73 19.91 -7.76
CA SER A 636 9.87 18.97 -7.06
C SER A 636 9.45 19.52 -5.71
N THR A 637 8.28 19.09 -5.26
CA THR A 637 7.72 19.43 -3.96
C THR A 637 7.28 18.18 -3.24
N ALA A 638 7.56 18.09 -1.95
CA ALA A 638 7.05 17.02 -1.11
C ALA A 638 6.50 17.64 0.17
N HIS A 639 5.33 17.21 0.62
CA HIS A 639 4.88 17.59 1.96
C HIS A 639 5.48 16.63 2.98
N TRP A 640 5.97 17.21 4.08
CA TRP A 640 6.50 16.55 5.24
C TRP A 640 5.62 16.92 6.44
N ASN A 641 4.95 15.92 7.01
CA ASN A 641 4.10 16.05 8.19
C ASN A 641 4.85 16.36 9.52
N LEU A 642 6.13 16.76 9.44
CA LEU A 642 7.02 16.98 10.58
C LEU A 642 7.11 15.77 11.54
N ARG A 643 6.94 14.56 11.01
CA ARG A 643 7.24 13.32 11.74
C ARG A 643 8.61 12.78 11.37
N VAL A 644 9.27 12.17 12.34
CA VAL A 644 10.51 11.39 12.20
C VAL A 644 10.32 10.12 13.03
N GLY A 645 10.51 8.93 12.46
CA GLY A 645 10.19 7.68 13.19
C GLY A 645 8.73 7.56 13.58
N GLY A 646 7.81 8.03 12.73
CA GLY A 646 6.37 8.06 13.00
C GLY A 646 5.93 9.06 14.09
N ARG A 647 6.88 9.74 14.77
CA ARG A 647 6.59 10.68 15.86
C ARG A 647 6.71 12.12 15.40
N LEU A 648 5.71 12.94 15.75
CA LEU A 648 5.76 14.39 15.56
C LEU A 648 6.96 14.98 16.31
N LEU A 649 7.62 15.96 15.71
CA LEU A 649 8.69 16.69 16.38
C LEU A 649 8.19 17.32 17.69
N ALA A 650 8.95 17.08 18.76
CA ALA A 650 8.73 17.70 20.06
C ALA A 650 9.06 19.21 20.02
N PRO A 651 8.66 19.99 21.03
CA PRO A 651 9.10 21.38 21.15
C PRO A 651 10.64 21.49 21.19
N GLY A 652 11.21 22.40 20.40
CA GLY A 652 12.65 22.58 20.26
C GLY A 652 13.09 23.24 18.95
N SER A 653 14.40 23.38 18.80
CA SER A 653 15.04 23.86 17.56
C SER A 653 15.70 22.70 16.83
N TYR A 654 15.56 22.68 15.51
CA TYR A 654 15.99 21.58 14.65
C TYR A 654 16.73 22.13 13.43
N GLN A 655 17.79 21.43 13.06
CA GLN A 655 18.51 21.61 11.80
C GLN A 655 18.03 20.55 10.81
N ILE A 656 17.55 21.00 9.65
CA ILE A 656 17.07 20.17 8.56
C ILE A 656 18.04 20.29 7.39
N VAL A 657 18.54 19.15 6.89
CA VAL A 657 19.42 19.12 5.73
C VAL A 657 18.84 18.17 4.70
N MET A 658 18.74 18.61 3.45
CA MET A 658 18.21 17.79 2.37
C MET A 658 19.34 17.13 1.57
N TYR A 659 19.13 15.85 1.29
CA TYR A 659 19.98 15.00 0.47
C TYR A 659 19.15 14.28 -0.60
N ALA A 660 19.84 13.64 -1.53
CA ALA A 660 19.28 12.73 -2.51
C ALA A 660 19.97 11.35 -2.39
N LEU A 661 19.18 10.28 -2.45
CA LEU A 661 19.66 8.91 -2.54
C LEU A 661 19.72 8.45 -4.00
N ASP A 662 20.69 7.58 -4.28
CA ASP A 662 20.78 6.74 -5.47
C ASP A 662 20.72 5.27 -5.05
N ASN A 663 19.80 4.47 -5.59
CA ASN A 663 19.65 3.05 -5.26
C ASN A 663 19.71 2.73 -3.75
N GLY A 664 19.04 3.55 -2.92
CA GLY A 664 19.00 3.37 -1.46
C GLY A 664 20.17 3.97 -0.67
N ASN A 665 21.20 4.50 -1.34
CA ASN A 665 22.41 5.04 -0.72
C ASN A 665 22.48 6.57 -0.84
N VAL A 666 22.95 7.28 0.20
CA VAL A 666 23.10 8.75 0.15
C VAL A 666 24.37 9.09 -0.63
N LEU A 667 24.22 9.41 -1.92
CA LEU A 667 25.35 9.74 -2.80
C LEU A 667 25.49 11.25 -3.09
N SER A 668 24.69 12.11 -2.47
CA SER A 668 24.64 13.53 -2.84
C SER A 668 25.27 14.48 -1.81
N LEU A 669 25.79 15.61 -2.28
CA LEU A 669 26.08 16.76 -1.42
C LEU A 669 24.77 17.35 -0.86
N PRO A 670 24.80 18.03 0.30
CA PRO A 670 23.64 18.78 0.79
C PRO A 670 23.15 19.79 -0.25
N ALA A 671 21.83 19.90 -0.37
CA ALA A 671 21.21 20.90 -1.23
C ALA A 671 21.50 22.34 -0.79
N ARG A 672 21.63 23.26 -1.75
CA ARG A 672 21.84 24.69 -1.48
C ARG A 672 20.52 25.47 -1.51
N PRO A 673 20.38 26.63 -0.83
CA PRO A 673 21.21 27.07 0.29
C PRO A 673 21.11 26.02 1.41
N GLY A 674 22.21 25.68 2.09
CA GLY A 674 22.40 24.52 2.98
C GLY A 674 21.32 24.18 4.02
N ALA A 675 21.69 24.01 5.28
CA ALA A 675 20.72 23.62 6.31
C ALA A 675 19.60 24.67 6.50
N ARG A 676 18.41 24.23 6.94
CA ARG A 676 17.32 25.10 7.41
C ARG A 676 17.11 24.90 8.90
N THR A 677 16.85 25.99 9.62
CA THR A 677 16.51 25.92 11.04
C THR A 677 14.99 25.97 11.21
N LEU A 678 14.43 24.90 11.78
CA LEU A 678 13.01 24.78 12.14
C LEU A 678 12.86 24.91 13.66
N VAL A 679 11.95 25.75 14.12
CA VAL A 679 11.60 25.86 15.55
C VAL A 679 10.16 25.39 15.75
N VAL A 680 9.97 24.45 16.67
CA VAL A 680 8.66 23.95 17.12
C VAL A 680 8.41 24.51 18.52
N PHE A 681 7.34 25.31 18.67
CA PHE A 681 6.97 25.90 19.96
C PHE A 681 6.12 24.94 20.80
N ALA A 682 6.04 25.19 22.11
CA ALA A 682 5.25 24.37 23.04
C ALA A 682 3.76 24.30 22.64
N ASN A 683 3.22 25.40 22.11
CA ASN A 683 1.84 25.48 21.58
C ASN A 683 1.67 24.85 20.19
N GLY A 684 2.68 24.14 19.66
CA GLY A 684 2.62 23.46 18.37
C GLY A 684 2.80 24.36 17.15
N LYS A 685 2.98 25.69 17.29
CA LYS A 685 3.34 26.56 16.16
C LYS A 685 4.74 26.21 15.64
N VAL A 686 4.97 26.44 14.35
CA VAL A 686 6.27 26.19 13.71
C VAL A 686 6.75 27.42 12.94
N ARG A 687 8.06 27.70 13.01
CA ARG A 687 8.71 28.81 12.26
C ARG A 687 10.06 28.39 11.72
N THR A 688 10.43 28.92 10.55
CA THR A 688 11.81 28.88 10.08
C THR A 688 12.58 30.05 10.69
N ARG A 689 13.82 29.81 11.10
CA ARG A 689 14.80 30.89 11.30
C ARG A 689 15.69 30.93 10.06
N ARG A 690 15.89 32.13 9.52
CA ARG A 690 16.88 32.35 8.46
C ARG A 690 18.27 32.00 8.96
#